data_AF-I2J194-F1
#
_entry.id   AF-I2J194-F1
#
_cell.length_a   1.000
_cell.length_b   1.000
_cell.length_c   1.000
_cell.angle_alpha   90.00
_cell.angle_beta   90.00
_cell.angle_gamma   90.00
#
_symmetry.space_group_name_H-M   'P 1'
#
loop_
_entity.id
_entity.type
_entity.pdbx_description
1 polymer ?
#
loop_
_entity_poly.entity_id
_entity_poly.type
_entity_poly.pdbx_seq_one_letter_code
_entity_poly.pdbx_strand_id
1 'polypeptide(L)'
;MNLSNVFQKLSPNTPILQATFGLERESLRINTEGRVAQTPHPEKLGSRSFHPYIQTDYSEPQLELITPVAQSTTEARRFLGAITDVAIRSMDKSEYLWPLSMPPVIVEEEIQIAQLESDYEYQYRVGLAERYGKLLQSISGIHYNFGLGKDLTQQLFEVSDYDDLLTFKNALYLKLAQNFLCYRWLLTYLYGASPLAEKGFLTDEIGCVRSIRNSNYGYVNAPDVHISFSSLEQYVTDIENAVGSGQLSSEKEFYSAIRLRGAKTSRDFLTKGISYLEFRNFDLNPFEPLAISQETLDTTHLFALALLWLDDMEQVDEELAVAATLNNQIALSHPHTPLPKEADPKPIVTAMKDIVAHFGLDDYYSQLITKVEASLLDPRLTLSGKIAEQVEEGSLEKFGQQQGQAFHDYAWTAPYALKGYENMELSTQMILFDAIQLGLNVEILDEEDQFLKLWHGDHVEYIKNGNMTSKDNYVIPLAMANKVVTKKILDKAGFPVPAGAEFANKDDALRYYGQIANSAIVVKPKSTNFGLGISIFQEPTSLSGYEKALDIAFSEDSHVLVEEFVAGTEYRFFILDGKCEAVLLRVAANVVGDGSSSIRELVEKKNQDPLRGRDHRSPLEIINLGDIELLMLEQQGYTPDTVLPKGSQTFLRGNSNISTGGDSIDMTDQMGESYKQLAADMATAMGAWACGVDLIIPDYTKPASKELPNCTCIELNFNPAMYLHAYTYVGPGQRITPKILRKLFGEI
;
A
#
# COMPACT_ATOMS: atom_id res chain seq x y z
N MET A 1 -45.13 1.61 -1.91
CA MET A 1 -44.35 1.64 -3.16
C MET A 1 -43.44 0.44 -3.13
N ASN A 2 -43.32 -0.30 -4.22
CA ASN A 2 -42.59 -1.57 -4.28
C ASN A 2 -41.41 -1.38 -5.26
N LEU A 3 -40.22 -1.88 -4.91
CA LEU A 3 -38.98 -1.76 -5.68
C LEU A 3 -38.74 -2.97 -6.61
N SER A 4 -39.69 -3.89 -6.71
CA SER A 4 -39.68 -5.01 -7.63
C SER A 4 -39.69 -4.49 -9.06
N ASN A 5 -38.93 -5.16 -9.93
CA ASN A 5 -38.80 -4.83 -11.35
C ASN A 5 -38.11 -3.49 -11.68
N VAL A 6 -37.65 -2.69 -10.71
CA VAL A 6 -37.01 -1.39 -10.98
C VAL A 6 -35.69 -1.56 -11.73
N PHE A 7 -34.90 -2.58 -11.41
CA PHE A 7 -33.64 -2.89 -12.09
C PHE A 7 -33.85 -3.34 -13.54
N GLN A 8 -34.91 -4.11 -13.79
CA GLN A 8 -35.29 -4.63 -15.10
C GLN A 8 -35.72 -3.50 -16.06
N LYS A 9 -36.13 -2.34 -15.54
CA LYS A 9 -36.48 -1.15 -16.33
C LYS A 9 -35.25 -0.38 -16.82
N LEU A 10 -34.07 -0.61 -16.26
CA LEU A 10 -32.84 0.08 -16.64
C LEU A 10 -32.35 -0.34 -18.02
N SER A 11 -31.69 0.60 -18.70
CA SER A 11 -31.00 0.33 -19.97
C SER A 11 -29.83 -0.64 -19.75
N PRO A 12 -29.54 -1.56 -20.70
CA PRO A 12 -28.34 -2.39 -20.66
C PRO A 12 -27.03 -1.60 -20.52
N ASN A 13 -27.01 -0.33 -20.94
CA ASN A 13 -25.83 0.54 -20.86
C ASN A 13 -25.71 1.29 -19.52
N THR A 14 -26.63 1.07 -18.57
CA THR A 14 -26.54 1.66 -17.23
C THR A 14 -25.29 1.13 -16.52
N PRO A 15 -24.53 1.98 -15.79
CA PRO A 15 -23.32 1.55 -15.09
C PRO A 15 -23.68 0.75 -13.83
N ILE A 16 -24.18 -0.47 -14.01
CA ILE A 16 -24.73 -1.32 -12.93
C ILE A 16 -23.69 -1.66 -11.87
N LEU A 17 -22.40 -1.68 -12.23
CA LEU A 17 -21.28 -1.94 -11.33
C LEU A 17 -20.79 -0.68 -10.59
N GLN A 18 -21.37 0.49 -10.84
CA GLN A 18 -20.94 1.72 -10.17
C GLN A 18 -21.30 1.63 -8.68
N ALA A 19 -20.27 1.61 -7.84
CA ALA A 19 -20.39 1.51 -6.39
C ALA A 19 -19.13 2.06 -5.71
N THR A 20 -19.25 2.27 -4.40
CA THR A 20 -18.15 2.60 -3.51
C THR A 20 -17.92 1.46 -2.54
N PHE A 21 -16.66 1.17 -2.24
CA PHE A 21 -16.24 0.04 -1.42
C PHE A 21 -15.33 0.50 -0.28
N GLY A 22 -15.43 -0.17 0.87
CA GLY A 22 -14.45 -0.05 1.95
C GLY A 22 -14.27 -1.41 2.61
N LEU A 23 -13.10 -1.65 3.18
CA LEU A 23 -12.80 -2.89 3.89
C LEU A 23 -12.26 -2.55 5.27
N GLU A 24 -12.73 -3.30 6.26
CA GLU A 24 -12.17 -3.31 7.61
C GLU A 24 -11.72 -4.75 7.88
N ARG A 25 -10.49 -4.94 8.35
CA ARG A 25 -9.93 -6.25 8.68
C ARG A 25 -9.39 -6.23 10.09
N GLU A 26 -9.94 -7.10 10.92
CA GLU A 26 -9.44 -7.35 12.26
C GLU A 26 -8.45 -8.52 12.24
N SER A 27 -7.40 -8.47 13.05
CA SER A 27 -6.49 -9.60 13.25
C SER A 27 -5.69 -9.46 14.54
N LEU A 28 -5.51 -10.57 15.26
CA LEU A 28 -4.67 -10.63 16.44
C LEU A 28 -3.18 -10.61 16.08
N ARG A 29 -2.40 -9.81 16.81
CA ARG A 29 -0.94 -9.92 16.84
C ARG A 29 -0.55 -11.11 17.68
N ILE A 30 0.30 -11.98 17.13
CA ILE A 30 0.78 -13.21 17.75
C ILE A 30 2.30 -13.16 17.81
N ASN A 31 2.88 -13.58 18.93
CA ASN A 31 4.33 -13.65 19.11
C ASN A 31 4.93 -14.95 18.53
N THR A 32 6.25 -15.05 18.50
CA THR A 32 6.97 -16.27 18.06
C THR A 32 6.67 -17.54 18.86
N GLU A 33 6.04 -17.45 20.03
CA GLU A 33 5.60 -18.60 20.84
C GLU A 33 4.19 -19.08 20.45
N GLY A 34 3.57 -18.47 19.44
CA GLY A 34 2.22 -18.79 18.99
C GLY A 34 1.13 -18.26 19.92
N ARG A 35 1.45 -17.31 20.80
CA ARG A 35 0.52 -16.71 21.78
C ARG A 35 0.20 -15.27 21.44
N VAL A 36 -0.96 -14.81 21.88
CA VAL A 36 -1.40 -13.43 21.67
C VAL A 36 -0.39 -12.45 22.28
N ALA A 37 0.02 -11.47 21.47
CA ALA A 37 1.03 -10.49 21.85
C ALA A 37 0.57 -9.72 23.12
N GLN A 38 1.48 -9.60 24.08
CA GLN A 38 1.26 -8.86 25.33
C GLN A 38 1.95 -7.48 25.29
N THR A 39 2.39 -7.05 24.11
CA THR A 39 3.07 -5.79 23.85
C THR A 39 2.05 -4.67 23.56
N PRO A 40 2.38 -3.42 23.88
CA PRO A 40 1.54 -2.28 23.52
C PRO A 40 1.38 -2.14 22.00
N HIS A 41 0.43 -1.30 21.58
CA HIS A 41 0.30 -0.89 20.19
C HIS A 41 1.65 -0.38 19.64
N PRO A 42 2.08 -0.77 18.42
CA PRO A 42 3.41 -0.45 17.92
C PRO A 42 3.72 1.06 17.90
N GLU A 43 4.79 1.49 18.57
CA GLU A 43 5.16 2.90 18.71
C GLU A 43 5.51 3.61 17.39
N LYS A 44 5.77 2.85 16.32
CA LYS A 44 6.03 3.40 14.99
C LYS A 44 4.76 3.91 14.30
N LEU A 45 3.59 3.43 14.72
CA LEU A 45 2.31 3.84 14.16
C LEU A 45 1.89 5.20 14.74
N GLY A 46 1.20 6.01 13.93
CA GLY A 46 0.60 7.27 14.39
C GLY A 46 -0.43 7.05 15.50
N SER A 47 -0.84 8.12 16.19
CA SER A 47 -1.77 7.98 17.31
C SER A 47 -3.14 7.48 16.85
N ARG A 48 -3.65 6.48 17.58
CA ARG A 48 -5.00 5.92 17.41
C ARG A 48 -6.12 6.96 17.52
N SER A 49 -5.86 8.13 18.12
CA SER A 49 -6.86 9.19 18.22
C SER A 49 -7.21 9.83 16.88
N PHE A 50 -6.35 9.72 15.88
CA PHE A 50 -6.59 10.26 14.53
C PHE A 50 -6.28 9.29 13.39
N HIS A 51 -5.58 8.18 13.64
CA HIS A 51 -5.10 7.28 12.59
C HIS A 51 -6.27 6.65 11.79
N PRO A 52 -6.42 6.94 10.48
CA PRO A 52 -7.58 6.50 9.73
C PRO A 52 -7.49 5.03 9.28
N TYR A 53 -6.29 4.44 9.23
CA TYR A 53 -6.08 3.12 8.63
C TYR A 53 -5.74 1.97 9.56
N ILE A 54 -5.02 2.21 10.66
CA ILE A 54 -4.49 1.17 11.54
C ILE A 54 -4.87 1.56 12.95
N GLN A 55 -5.80 0.82 13.52
CA GLN A 55 -6.31 1.01 14.87
C GLN A 55 -6.26 -0.32 15.64
N THR A 56 -6.95 -0.37 16.75
CA THR A 56 -7.24 -1.58 17.51
C THR A 56 -8.74 -1.64 17.73
N ASP A 57 -9.35 -2.80 17.49
CA ASP A 57 -10.78 -2.99 17.73
C ASP A 57 -11.05 -3.10 19.25
N TYR A 58 -11.30 -4.30 19.78
CA TYR A 58 -11.61 -4.47 21.19
C TYR A 58 -10.36 -4.49 22.08
N SER A 59 -9.36 -5.29 21.70
CA SER A 59 -8.17 -5.57 22.53
C SER A 59 -6.90 -4.97 21.95
N GLU A 60 -5.94 -4.65 22.81
CA GLU A 60 -4.61 -4.12 22.44
C GLU A 60 -3.85 -5.00 21.39
N PRO A 61 -3.93 -6.35 21.43
CA PRO A 61 -3.36 -7.18 20.38
C PRO A 61 -4.19 -7.25 19.10
N GLN A 62 -5.46 -6.85 19.09
CA GLN A 62 -6.34 -6.98 17.93
C GLN A 62 -6.27 -5.74 17.06
N LEU A 63 -5.40 -5.77 16.05
CA LEU A 63 -5.32 -4.68 15.07
C LEU A 63 -6.57 -4.66 14.20
N GLU A 64 -7.02 -3.46 13.88
CA GLU A 64 -8.08 -3.17 12.92
C GLU A 64 -7.50 -2.35 11.77
N LEU A 65 -7.59 -2.89 10.55
CA LEU A 65 -7.07 -2.28 9.32
C LEU A 65 -8.24 -1.75 8.49
N ILE A 66 -8.34 -0.44 8.31
CA ILE A 66 -9.47 0.25 7.71
C ILE A 66 -9.03 0.92 6.40
N THR A 67 -9.66 0.57 5.28
CA THR A 67 -9.34 1.21 3.99
C THR A 67 -10.07 2.55 3.83
N PRO A 68 -9.49 3.49 3.07
CA PRO A 68 -10.28 4.56 2.46
C PRO A 68 -11.47 4.01 1.65
N VAL A 69 -12.40 4.92 1.32
CA VAL A 69 -13.46 4.62 0.36
C VAL A 69 -12.86 4.53 -1.04
N ALA A 70 -13.06 3.40 -1.70
CA ALA A 70 -12.60 3.09 -3.04
C ALA A 70 -13.76 3.11 -4.05
N GLN A 71 -13.46 3.34 -5.33
CA GLN A 71 -14.41 3.32 -6.44
C GLN A 71 -14.53 1.94 -7.11
N SER A 72 -13.70 0.98 -6.69
CA SER A 72 -13.78 -0.42 -7.13
C SER A 72 -13.32 -1.36 -6.01
N THR A 73 -13.74 -2.62 -6.09
CA THR A 73 -13.26 -3.71 -5.23
C THR A 73 -11.76 -3.93 -5.36
N THR A 74 -11.21 -3.76 -6.58
CA THR A 74 -9.77 -3.85 -6.86
C THR A 74 -8.99 -2.77 -6.12
N GLU A 75 -9.49 -1.53 -6.16
CA GLU A 75 -8.87 -0.41 -5.44
C GLU A 75 -8.99 -0.60 -3.91
N ALA A 76 -10.13 -1.05 -3.39
CA ALA A 76 -10.29 -1.37 -1.97
C ALA A 76 -9.29 -2.44 -1.51
N ARG A 77 -9.14 -3.53 -2.29
CA ARG A 77 -8.16 -4.58 -2.00
C ARG A 77 -6.72 -4.08 -2.09
N ARG A 78 -6.44 -3.16 -3.02
CA ARG A 78 -5.13 -2.53 -3.16
C ARG A 78 -4.77 -1.67 -1.94
N PHE A 79 -5.71 -0.86 -1.44
CA PHE A 79 -5.54 -0.13 -0.17
C PHE A 79 -5.30 -1.10 0.99
N LEU A 80 -6.10 -2.16 1.11
CA LEU A 80 -5.92 -3.18 2.15
C LEU A 80 -4.53 -3.83 2.06
N GLY A 81 -4.01 -4.04 0.85
CA GLY A 81 -2.65 -4.51 0.59
C GLY A 81 -1.59 -3.60 1.19
N ALA A 82 -1.64 -2.31 0.88
CA ALA A 82 -0.68 -1.33 1.39
C ALA A 82 -0.78 -1.18 2.91
N ILE A 83 -1.99 -1.13 3.46
CA ILE A 83 -2.22 -0.98 4.91
C ILE A 83 -1.76 -2.21 5.67
N THR A 84 -2.03 -3.42 5.16
CA THR A 84 -1.56 -4.68 5.75
C THR A 84 -0.03 -4.73 5.77
N ASP A 85 0.60 -4.36 4.66
CA ASP A 85 2.06 -4.33 4.52
C ASP A 85 2.71 -3.31 5.48
N VAL A 86 2.12 -2.11 5.58
CA VAL A 86 2.55 -1.09 6.56
C VAL A 86 2.37 -1.59 7.99
N ALA A 87 1.22 -2.18 8.32
CA ALA A 87 0.97 -2.72 9.66
C ALA A 87 2.03 -3.77 10.03
N ILE A 88 2.22 -4.80 9.20
CA ILE A 88 3.21 -5.87 9.45
C ILE A 88 4.61 -5.32 9.60
N ARG A 89 5.06 -4.41 8.73
CA ARG A 89 6.41 -3.83 8.79
C ARG A 89 6.60 -2.81 9.92
N SER A 90 5.51 -2.38 10.55
CA SER A 90 5.52 -1.47 11.71
C SER A 90 5.54 -2.22 13.05
N MET A 91 5.08 -3.47 13.09
CA MET A 91 5.11 -4.32 14.28
C MET A 91 6.54 -4.71 14.69
N ASP A 92 6.67 -5.31 15.87
CA ASP A 92 7.90 -5.99 16.26
C ASP A 92 8.15 -7.19 15.33
N LYS A 93 9.43 -7.45 15.00
CA LYS A 93 9.79 -8.55 14.08
C LYS A 93 9.48 -9.94 14.64
N SER A 94 9.27 -10.04 15.95
CA SER A 94 8.86 -11.27 16.63
C SER A 94 7.34 -11.46 16.66
N GLU A 95 6.58 -10.57 16.00
CA GLU A 95 5.12 -10.63 15.92
C GLU A 95 4.64 -10.80 14.48
N TYR A 96 3.50 -11.48 14.30
CA TYR A 96 2.80 -11.62 13.03
C TYR A 96 1.28 -11.50 13.22
N LEU A 97 0.55 -11.32 12.12
CA LEU A 97 -0.91 -11.26 12.13
C LEU A 97 -1.53 -12.65 12.02
N TRP A 98 -2.43 -12.96 12.95
CA TRP A 98 -3.17 -14.23 12.95
C TRP A 98 -4.12 -14.33 11.75
N PRO A 99 -4.05 -15.41 10.95
CA PRO A 99 -4.79 -15.49 9.69
C PRO A 99 -6.22 -16.06 9.82
N LEU A 100 -6.61 -16.56 11.00
CA LEU A 100 -7.92 -17.22 11.22
C LEU A 100 -8.86 -16.33 12.03
N SER A 101 -10.16 -16.43 11.76
CA SER A 101 -11.18 -15.71 12.53
C SER A 101 -11.27 -16.15 13.99
N MET A 102 -11.12 -17.46 14.24
CA MET A 102 -11.04 -17.99 15.59
C MET A 102 -9.63 -17.77 16.14
N PRO A 103 -9.48 -17.29 17.38
CA PRO A 103 -8.17 -17.07 17.98
C PRO A 103 -7.40 -18.38 18.17
N PRO A 104 -6.06 -18.32 18.36
CA PRO A 104 -5.30 -19.48 18.86
C PRO A 104 -5.73 -19.83 20.29
N VAL A 105 -5.06 -20.77 20.95
CA VAL A 105 -5.30 -21.05 22.37
C VAL A 105 -5.06 -19.76 23.17
N ILE A 106 -6.12 -19.27 23.82
CA ILE A 106 -6.13 -17.99 24.51
C ILE A 106 -6.92 -18.10 25.81
N VAL A 107 -6.47 -17.39 26.84
CA VAL A 107 -7.21 -17.20 28.10
C VAL A 107 -7.64 -15.75 28.28
N GLU A 108 -8.67 -15.53 29.09
CA GLU A 108 -9.28 -14.20 29.29
C GLU A 108 -8.28 -13.14 29.80
N GLU A 109 -7.29 -13.54 30.58
CA GLU A 109 -6.24 -12.66 31.10
C GLU A 109 -5.30 -12.12 30.01
N GLU A 110 -5.14 -12.84 28.90
CA GLU A 110 -4.32 -12.42 27.76
C GLU A 110 -5.00 -11.38 26.88
N ILE A 111 -6.33 -11.21 27.03
CA ILE A 111 -7.13 -10.25 26.27
C ILE A 111 -7.14 -8.93 27.04
N GLN A 112 -6.10 -8.13 26.79
CA GLN A 112 -5.98 -6.80 27.34
C GLN A 112 -6.86 -5.82 26.54
N ILE A 113 -7.76 -5.11 27.22
CA ILE A 113 -8.59 -4.07 26.58
C ILE A 113 -7.68 -3.01 25.95
N ALA A 114 -8.04 -2.55 24.75
CA ALA A 114 -7.28 -1.52 24.05
C ALA A 114 -7.06 -0.28 24.92
N GLN A 115 -5.81 0.18 25.00
CA GLN A 115 -5.38 1.32 25.78
C GLN A 115 -5.64 2.62 25.00
N LEU A 116 -6.88 3.13 25.09
CA LEU A 116 -7.34 4.29 24.33
C LEU A 116 -7.23 5.60 25.14
N GLU A 117 -6.92 6.70 24.47
CA GLU A 117 -6.87 8.04 25.10
C GLU A 117 -8.27 8.52 25.56
N SER A 118 -9.33 8.08 24.88
CA SER A 118 -10.71 8.38 25.22
C SER A 118 -11.20 7.47 26.35
N ASP A 119 -11.41 8.05 27.54
CA ASP A 119 -11.98 7.33 28.69
C ASP A 119 -13.35 6.72 28.36
N TYR A 120 -14.19 7.42 27.59
CA TYR A 120 -15.48 6.89 27.15
C TYR A 120 -15.33 5.59 26.32
N GLU A 121 -14.42 5.57 25.35
CA GLU A 121 -14.20 4.40 24.48
C GLU A 121 -13.56 3.22 25.24
N TYR A 122 -12.73 3.52 26.25
CA TYR A 122 -12.18 2.52 27.16
C TYR A 122 -13.28 1.92 28.05
N GLN A 123 -14.06 2.74 28.75
CA GLN A 123 -15.15 2.27 29.64
C GLN A 123 -16.23 1.51 28.86
N TYR A 124 -16.50 1.89 27.60
CA TYR A 124 -17.39 1.14 26.73
C TYR A 124 -16.94 -0.32 26.54
N ARG A 125 -15.64 -0.55 26.28
CA ARG A 125 -15.07 -1.90 26.14
C ARG A 125 -15.04 -2.68 27.45
N VAL A 126 -14.85 -1.99 28.59
CA VAL A 126 -15.00 -2.60 29.92
C VAL A 126 -16.44 -3.11 30.10
N GLY A 127 -17.45 -2.31 29.76
CA GLY A 127 -18.85 -2.73 29.82
C GLY A 127 -19.18 -3.92 28.90
N LEU A 128 -18.61 -3.97 27.69
CA LEU A 128 -18.73 -5.13 26.79
C LEU A 128 -18.10 -6.40 27.40
N ALA A 129 -16.96 -6.26 28.08
CA ALA A 129 -16.31 -7.36 28.80
C ALA A 129 -17.23 -7.96 29.87
N GLU A 130 -17.87 -7.10 30.66
CA GLU A 130 -18.76 -7.51 31.75
C GLU A 130 -20.02 -8.22 31.23
N ARG A 131 -20.54 -7.79 30.06
CA ARG A 131 -21.76 -8.36 29.45
C ARG A 131 -21.51 -9.68 28.72
N TYR A 132 -20.45 -9.75 27.91
CA TYR A 132 -20.24 -10.83 26.94
C TYR A 132 -18.99 -11.67 27.22
N GLY A 133 -18.15 -11.27 28.18
CA GLY A 133 -16.83 -11.85 28.41
C GLY A 133 -15.81 -11.39 27.37
N LYS A 134 -14.51 -11.50 27.68
CA LYS A 134 -13.47 -11.04 26.74
C LYS A 134 -13.16 -12.04 25.64
N LEU A 135 -13.31 -13.35 25.89
CA LEU A 135 -12.99 -14.39 24.92
C LEU A 135 -13.72 -14.17 23.59
N LEU A 136 -15.03 -13.91 23.64
CA LEU A 136 -15.83 -13.66 22.44
C LEU A 136 -15.31 -12.48 21.62
N GLN A 137 -14.77 -11.46 22.29
CA GLN A 137 -14.26 -10.24 21.64
C GLN A 137 -12.94 -10.46 20.88
N SER A 138 -12.25 -11.58 21.09
CA SER A 138 -11.01 -11.91 20.36
C SER A 138 -11.25 -12.54 18.99
N ILE A 139 -12.51 -12.84 18.64
CA ILE A 139 -12.86 -13.28 17.29
C ILE A 139 -12.62 -12.12 16.32
N SER A 140 -11.97 -12.40 15.20
CA SER A 140 -11.66 -11.39 14.18
C SER A 140 -12.42 -11.69 12.88
N GLY A 141 -12.70 -10.66 12.08
CA GLY A 141 -13.24 -10.85 10.74
C GLY A 141 -12.96 -9.70 9.78
N ILE A 142 -13.72 -9.70 8.69
CA ILE A 142 -13.74 -8.61 7.72
C ILE A 142 -15.13 -7.96 7.71
N HIS A 143 -15.15 -6.64 7.67
CA HIS A 143 -16.33 -5.88 7.27
C HIS A 143 -16.16 -5.40 5.82
N TYR A 144 -17.20 -5.62 5.03
CA TYR A 144 -17.29 -5.21 3.64
C TYR A 144 -18.29 -4.05 3.56
N ASN A 145 -17.79 -2.84 3.34
CA ASN A 145 -18.59 -1.63 3.21
C ASN A 145 -18.95 -1.40 1.74
N PHE A 146 -20.24 -1.21 1.46
CA PHE A 146 -20.76 -1.09 0.10
C PHE A 146 -21.81 0.02 0.00
N GLY A 147 -21.56 0.97 -0.88
CA GLY A 147 -22.50 2.01 -1.27
C GLY A 147 -22.78 1.94 -2.76
N LEU A 148 -24.05 2.11 -3.16
CA LEU A 148 -24.41 2.22 -4.57
C LEU A 148 -23.89 3.53 -5.16
N GLY A 149 -23.46 3.48 -6.42
CA GLY A 149 -23.00 4.63 -7.18
C GLY A 149 -24.07 5.72 -7.28
N LYS A 150 -23.65 6.98 -7.28
CA LYS A 150 -24.57 8.12 -7.35
C LYS A 150 -25.38 8.13 -8.63
N ASP A 151 -24.75 7.85 -9.77
CA ASP A 151 -25.43 7.86 -11.07
C ASP A 151 -26.35 6.65 -11.22
N LEU A 152 -25.93 5.48 -10.75
CA LEU A 152 -26.79 4.29 -10.68
C LEU A 152 -28.03 4.55 -9.81
N THR A 153 -27.84 5.11 -8.62
CA THR A 153 -28.94 5.43 -7.69
C THR A 153 -29.91 6.42 -8.32
N GLN A 154 -29.40 7.44 -9.00
CA GLN A 154 -30.21 8.44 -9.70
C GLN A 154 -31.01 7.82 -10.84
N GLN A 155 -30.40 6.96 -11.68
CA GLN A 155 -31.11 6.28 -12.76
C GLN A 155 -32.20 5.33 -12.25
N LEU A 156 -31.93 4.61 -11.15
CA LEU A 156 -32.94 3.76 -10.51
C LEU A 156 -34.12 4.60 -9.97
N PHE A 157 -33.85 5.76 -9.38
CA PHE A 157 -34.89 6.68 -8.92
C PHE A 157 -35.79 7.15 -10.06
N GLU A 158 -35.20 7.54 -11.20
CA GLU A 158 -35.92 8.04 -12.38
C GLU A 158 -36.88 7.03 -13.02
N VAL A 159 -36.64 5.73 -12.86
CA VAL A 159 -37.51 4.65 -13.36
C VAL A 159 -38.40 4.04 -12.28
N SER A 160 -38.29 4.54 -11.04
CA SER A 160 -39.11 4.15 -9.90
C SER A 160 -40.41 4.96 -9.81
N ASP A 161 -41.33 4.52 -8.95
CA ASP A 161 -42.57 5.24 -8.67
C ASP A 161 -42.45 6.17 -7.44
N TYR A 162 -41.23 6.47 -6.98
CA TYR A 162 -40.97 7.35 -5.84
C TYR A 162 -40.83 8.81 -6.29
N ASP A 163 -41.42 9.74 -5.54
CA ASP A 163 -41.33 11.18 -5.82
C ASP A 163 -40.17 11.88 -5.07
N ASP A 164 -39.57 11.21 -4.08
CA ASP A 164 -38.50 11.74 -3.23
C ASP A 164 -37.28 10.82 -3.20
N LEU A 165 -36.12 11.37 -3.55
CA LEU A 165 -34.87 10.62 -3.67
C LEU A 165 -34.41 10.06 -2.32
N LEU A 166 -34.62 10.80 -1.22
CA LEU A 166 -34.23 10.35 0.11
C LEU A 166 -35.03 9.11 0.53
N THR A 167 -36.35 9.16 0.36
CA THR A 167 -37.28 8.06 0.65
C THR A 167 -36.96 6.85 -0.23
N PHE A 168 -36.71 7.08 -1.53
CA PHE A 168 -36.28 6.03 -2.46
C PHE A 168 -34.97 5.37 -2.00
N LYS A 169 -33.93 6.15 -1.70
CA LYS A 169 -32.61 5.67 -1.26
C LYS A 169 -32.72 4.84 0.02
N ASN A 170 -33.53 5.30 0.99
CA ASN A 170 -33.79 4.56 2.21
C ASN A 170 -34.49 3.23 1.96
N ALA A 171 -35.53 3.22 1.11
CA ALA A 171 -36.22 2.00 0.72
C ALA A 171 -35.28 1.02 -0.01
N LEU A 172 -34.41 1.52 -0.88
CA LEU A 172 -33.45 0.73 -1.65
C LEU A 172 -32.43 0.03 -0.74
N TYR A 173 -31.83 0.76 0.20
CA TYR A 173 -30.89 0.17 1.16
C TYR A 173 -31.57 -0.75 2.17
N LEU A 174 -32.80 -0.45 2.59
CA LEU A 174 -33.56 -1.33 3.47
C LEU A 174 -33.89 -2.65 2.76
N LYS A 175 -34.34 -2.60 1.50
CA LYS A 175 -34.55 -3.80 0.66
C LYS A 175 -33.28 -4.63 0.56
N LEU A 176 -32.15 -3.99 0.26
CA LEU A 176 -30.86 -4.69 0.20
C LEU A 176 -30.51 -5.34 1.53
N ALA A 177 -30.73 -4.65 2.65
CA ALA A 177 -30.46 -5.20 3.99
C ALA A 177 -31.36 -6.39 4.33
N GLN A 178 -32.66 -6.29 4.04
CA GLN A 178 -33.62 -7.38 4.21
C GLN A 178 -33.19 -8.59 3.37
N ASN A 179 -33.07 -8.43 2.05
CA ASN A 179 -32.71 -9.53 1.15
C ASN A 179 -31.34 -10.11 1.51
N PHE A 180 -30.39 -9.30 1.95
CA PHE A 180 -29.13 -9.80 2.48
C PHE A 180 -29.34 -10.71 3.68
N LEU A 181 -30.09 -10.28 4.70
CA LEU A 181 -30.36 -11.11 5.88
C LEU A 181 -31.08 -12.42 5.51
N CYS A 182 -31.94 -12.39 4.49
CA CYS A 182 -32.64 -13.56 3.98
C CYS A 182 -31.69 -14.56 3.27
N TYR A 183 -30.74 -14.06 2.47
CA TYR A 183 -29.84 -14.90 1.66
C TYR A 183 -28.41 -15.02 2.17
N ARG A 184 -28.05 -14.40 3.31
CA ARG A 184 -26.67 -14.37 3.84
C ARG A 184 -26.08 -15.77 4.04
N TRP A 185 -26.95 -16.76 4.27
CA TRP A 185 -26.55 -18.15 4.41
C TRP A 185 -25.76 -18.68 3.20
N LEU A 186 -25.96 -18.12 2.00
CA LEU A 186 -25.17 -18.49 0.82
C LEU A 186 -23.72 -18.01 0.97
N LEU A 187 -23.49 -16.79 1.44
CA LEU A 187 -22.15 -16.28 1.69
C LEU A 187 -21.49 -17.02 2.86
N THR A 188 -22.23 -17.31 3.93
CA THR A 188 -21.78 -18.19 5.02
C THR A 188 -21.39 -19.57 4.51
N TYR A 189 -22.16 -20.13 3.56
CA TYR A 189 -21.88 -21.44 2.97
C TYR A 189 -20.58 -21.44 2.16
N LEU A 190 -20.41 -20.45 1.29
CA LEU A 190 -19.27 -20.34 0.37
C LEU A 190 -17.98 -19.93 1.10
N TYR A 191 -18.08 -18.98 2.03
CA TYR A 191 -16.96 -18.24 2.60
C TYR A 191 -16.83 -18.32 4.12
N GLY A 192 -17.59 -19.20 4.79
CA GLY A 192 -17.33 -19.54 6.19
C GLY A 192 -15.89 -20.05 6.37
N ALA A 193 -15.19 -19.57 7.39
CA ALA A 193 -13.76 -19.87 7.60
C ALA A 193 -13.37 -19.99 9.08
N SER A 194 -14.34 -20.27 9.95
CA SER A 194 -14.13 -20.45 11.40
C SER A 194 -14.59 -21.84 11.86
N PRO A 195 -13.99 -22.94 11.37
CA PRO A 195 -14.57 -24.27 11.56
C PRO A 195 -14.34 -24.90 12.94
N LEU A 196 -13.33 -24.44 13.69
CA LEU A 196 -12.94 -24.97 14.99
C LEU A 196 -12.60 -23.84 15.95
N ALA A 197 -12.96 -24.02 17.22
CA ALA A 197 -12.45 -23.21 18.32
C ALA A 197 -11.40 -24.01 19.08
N GLU A 198 -10.29 -23.38 19.44
CA GLU A 198 -9.27 -24.05 20.24
C GLU A 198 -9.78 -24.31 21.67
N LYS A 199 -9.12 -25.27 22.34
CA LYS A 199 -9.54 -25.74 23.66
C LYS A 199 -9.66 -24.59 24.67
N GLY A 200 -10.81 -24.51 25.33
CA GLY A 200 -11.10 -23.50 26.35
C GLY A 200 -11.79 -22.25 25.83
N PHE A 201 -11.95 -22.09 24.51
CA PHE A 201 -12.68 -20.96 23.95
C PHE A 201 -14.20 -21.08 24.13
N LEU A 202 -14.78 -22.25 23.82
CA LEU A 202 -16.20 -22.55 24.04
C LEU A 202 -16.37 -23.49 25.24
N THR A 203 -17.50 -23.34 25.95
CA THR A 203 -17.92 -24.30 26.99
C THR A 203 -18.48 -25.59 26.40
N ASP A 204 -19.15 -25.48 25.26
CA ASP A 204 -19.76 -26.60 24.56
C ASP A 204 -18.74 -27.25 23.62
N GLU A 205 -18.66 -28.57 23.63
CA GLU A 205 -17.92 -29.32 22.61
C GLU A 205 -18.71 -29.33 21.30
N ILE A 206 -18.38 -28.39 20.42
CA ILE A 206 -18.84 -28.41 19.04
C ILE A 206 -17.75 -28.99 18.15
N GLY A 207 -18.12 -29.93 17.28
CA GLY A 207 -17.18 -30.53 16.33
C GLY A 207 -16.74 -29.53 15.24
N CYS A 208 -16.07 -30.03 14.20
CA CYS A 208 -15.75 -29.22 13.03
C CYS A 208 -17.03 -28.78 12.32
N VAL A 209 -17.29 -27.48 12.30
CA VAL A 209 -18.44 -26.85 11.66
C VAL A 209 -17.99 -25.92 10.54
N ARG A 210 -18.90 -25.25 9.84
CA ARG A 210 -18.55 -24.38 8.72
C ARG A 210 -18.01 -23.03 9.18
N SER A 211 -18.73 -22.40 10.10
CA SER A 211 -18.41 -21.07 10.62
C SER A 211 -19.00 -20.87 12.01
N ILE A 212 -18.17 -20.96 13.04
CA ILE A 212 -18.53 -20.65 14.43
C ILE A 212 -18.91 -19.17 14.55
N ARG A 213 -18.15 -18.29 13.91
CA ARG A 213 -18.36 -16.83 13.96
C ARG A 213 -19.73 -16.40 13.45
N ASN A 214 -20.29 -17.09 12.45
CA ASN A 214 -21.63 -16.81 11.90
C ASN A 214 -22.76 -17.68 12.52
N SER A 215 -22.47 -18.42 13.58
CA SER A 215 -23.44 -19.21 14.35
C SER A 215 -23.88 -18.49 15.62
N ASN A 216 -24.75 -19.12 16.40
CA ASN A 216 -25.13 -18.68 17.74
C ASN A 216 -23.99 -18.66 18.77
N TYR A 217 -22.83 -19.26 18.47
CA TYR A 217 -21.61 -19.17 19.29
C TYR A 217 -20.73 -17.97 18.95
N GLY A 218 -21.01 -17.29 17.84
CA GLY A 218 -20.34 -16.05 17.47
C GLY A 218 -20.95 -14.85 18.19
N TYR A 219 -20.83 -13.68 17.57
CA TYR A 219 -21.47 -12.49 18.09
C TYR A 219 -22.99 -12.56 17.85
N VAL A 220 -23.77 -12.50 18.93
CA VAL A 220 -25.23 -12.42 18.91
C VAL A 220 -25.70 -11.45 19.99
N ASN A 221 -26.84 -10.79 19.76
CA ASN A 221 -27.45 -9.98 20.82
C ASN A 221 -28.06 -10.88 21.90
N ALA A 222 -28.35 -10.29 23.06
CA ALA A 222 -29.17 -10.93 24.07
C ALA A 222 -30.56 -11.32 23.49
N PRO A 223 -31.17 -12.43 23.93
CA PRO A 223 -32.41 -12.95 23.35
C PRO A 223 -33.61 -12.00 23.39
N ASP A 224 -33.58 -10.99 24.27
CA ASP A 224 -34.63 -9.99 24.45
C ASP A 224 -34.44 -8.73 23.60
N VAL A 225 -33.34 -8.63 22.84
CA VAL A 225 -33.09 -7.56 21.87
C VAL A 225 -33.66 -7.96 20.52
N HIS A 226 -34.76 -7.31 20.13
CA HIS A 226 -35.43 -7.51 18.85
C HIS A 226 -35.54 -6.20 18.09
N ILE A 227 -34.89 -6.12 16.92
CA ILE A 227 -34.90 -4.94 16.05
C ILE A 227 -35.53 -5.34 14.72
N SER A 228 -36.68 -4.75 14.38
CA SER A 228 -37.38 -5.04 13.13
C SER A 228 -36.73 -4.33 11.93
N PHE A 229 -36.63 -5.03 10.80
CA PHE A 229 -36.22 -4.44 9.52
C PHE A 229 -37.42 -4.14 8.61
N SER A 230 -38.66 -4.30 9.10
CA SER A 230 -39.88 -4.10 8.32
C SER A 230 -40.02 -2.69 7.72
N SER A 231 -39.56 -1.66 8.45
CA SER A 231 -39.47 -0.29 7.98
C SER A 231 -38.32 0.43 8.68
N LEU A 232 -37.80 1.50 8.05
CA LEU A 232 -36.72 2.29 8.66
C LEU A 232 -37.17 2.97 9.97
N GLU A 233 -38.42 3.44 10.04
CA GLU A 233 -38.98 4.04 11.25
C GLU A 233 -39.01 3.03 12.41
N GLN A 234 -39.43 1.79 12.14
CA GLN A 234 -39.48 0.74 13.15
C GLN A 234 -38.08 0.33 13.59
N TYR A 235 -37.14 0.14 12.64
CA TYR A 235 -35.74 -0.15 12.93
C TYR A 235 -35.12 0.87 13.89
N VAL A 236 -35.32 2.16 13.61
CA VAL A 236 -34.82 3.26 14.44
C VAL A 236 -35.49 3.24 15.82
N THR A 237 -36.82 3.11 15.85
CA THR A 237 -37.60 3.13 17.09
C THR A 237 -37.22 1.97 18.01
N ASP A 238 -37.01 0.77 17.46
CA ASP A 238 -36.60 -0.40 18.22
C ASP A 238 -35.21 -0.22 18.82
N ILE A 239 -34.26 0.34 18.08
CA ILE A 239 -32.91 0.65 18.59
C ILE A 239 -32.98 1.69 19.71
N GLU A 240 -33.73 2.78 19.52
CA GLU A 240 -33.91 3.82 20.54
C GLU A 240 -34.54 3.23 21.81
N ASN A 241 -35.52 2.34 21.68
CA ASN A 241 -36.18 1.65 22.80
C ASN A 241 -35.23 0.68 23.51
N ALA A 242 -34.44 -0.09 22.76
CA ALA A 242 -33.46 -1.02 23.32
C ALA A 242 -32.36 -0.28 24.11
N VAL A 243 -31.92 0.90 23.63
CA VAL A 243 -30.99 1.76 24.38
C VAL A 243 -31.68 2.40 25.58
N GLY A 244 -32.89 2.96 25.40
CA GLY A 244 -33.63 3.64 26.46
C GLY A 244 -34.05 2.72 27.62
N SER A 245 -34.26 1.44 27.35
CA SER A 245 -34.56 0.41 28.35
C SER A 245 -33.31 -0.22 28.99
N GLY A 246 -32.11 0.08 28.46
CA GLY A 246 -30.83 -0.44 28.94
C GLY A 246 -30.46 -1.83 28.43
N GLN A 247 -31.28 -2.45 27.56
CA GLN A 247 -30.94 -3.70 26.88
C GLN A 247 -29.65 -3.54 26.08
N LEU A 248 -29.49 -2.40 25.41
CA LEU A 248 -28.23 -1.96 24.80
C LEU A 248 -27.67 -0.76 25.57
N SER A 249 -26.36 -0.73 25.80
CA SER A 249 -25.65 0.43 26.35
C SER A 249 -25.58 1.59 25.36
N SER A 250 -25.55 1.29 24.07
CA SER A 250 -25.55 2.26 22.96
C SER A 250 -25.98 1.60 21.66
N GLU A 251 -26.32 2.40 20.65
CA GLU A 251 -26.64 1.86 19.31
C GLU A 251 -25.48 1.07 18.69
N LYS A 252 -24.22 1.39 19.06
CA LYS A 252 -23.02 0.69 18.58
C LYS A 252 -22.96 -0.78 19.03
N GLU A 253 -23.58 -1.09 20.17
CA GLU A 253 -23.62 -2.46 20.72
C GLU A 253 -24.50 -3.38 19.89
N PHE A 254 -25.49 -2.86 19.18
CA PHE A 254 -26.39 -3.69 18.38
C PHE A 254 -25.59 -4.48 17.33
N TYR A 255 -25.56 -5.80 17.50
CA TYR A 255 -24.91 -6.70 16.58
C TYR A 255 -25.89 -7.18 15.52
N SER A 256 -25.53 -7.01 14.26
CA SER A 256 -26.24 -7.58 13.12
C SER A 256 -25.21 -7.94 12.05
N ALA A 257 -25.53 -8.96 11.24
CA ALA A 257 -24.73 -9.36 10.08
C ALA A 257 -24.65 -8.25 9.01
N ILE A 258 -25.57 -7.28 9.05
CA ILE A 258 -25.54 -6.06 8.25
C ILE A 258 -25.90 -4.84 9.08
N ARG A 259 -25.20 -3.72 8.87
CA ARG A 259 -25.47 -2.44 9.53
C ARG A 259 -25.75 -1.33 8.53
N LEU A 260 -26.72 -0.49 8.86
CA LEU A 260 -26.98 0.76 8.14
C LEU A 260 -25.94 1.80 8.57
N ARG A 261 -25.33 2.51 7.61
CA ARG A 261 -24.21 3.44 7.89
C ARG A 261 -24.36 4.77 7.17
N GLY A 262 -23.54 5.73 7.59
CA GLY A 262 -23.49 7.08 7.01
C GLY A 262 -24.22 8.16 7.79
N ALA A 263 -24.68 7.86 9.00
CA ALA A 263 -25.29 8.82 9.92
C ALA A 263 -24.72 8.64 11.34
N LYS A 264 -24.83 9.68 12.17
CA LYS A 264 -24.27 9.68 13.53
C LYS A 264 -25.12 8.86 14.52
N THR A 265 -26.42 8.87 14.31
CA THR A 265 -27.42 8.11 15.09
C THR A 265 -28.37 7.42 14.11
N SER A 266 -29.04 6.38 14.55
CA SER A 266 -30.00 5.66 13.71
C SER A 266 -31.15 6.56 13.27
N ARG A 267 -31.63 7.45 14.16
CA ARG A 267 -32.68 8.43 13.87
C ARG A 267 -32.34 9.37 12.71
N ASP A 268 -31.06 9.73 12.56
CA ASP A 268 -30.61 10.61 11.49
C ASP A 268 -30.86 10.00 10.09
N PHE A 269 -30.99 8.68 9.94
CA PHE A 269 -31.31 8.05 8.65
C PHE A 269 -32.64 8.52 8.06
N LEU A 270 -33.62 8.88 8.91
CA LEU A 270 -34.93 9.36 8.46
C LEU A 270 -34.85 10.71 7.73
N THR A 271 -33.82 11.52 8.03
CA THR A 271 -33.69 12.89 7.49
C THR A 271 -32.48 13.07 6.58
N LYS A 272 -31.39 12.31 6.80
CA LYS A 272 -30.13 12.39 6.05
C LYS A 272 -29.94 11.22 5.09
N GLY A 273 -30.65 10.13 5.32
CA GLY A 273 -30.61 8.92 4.50
C GLY A 273 -29.48 7.98 4.87
N ILE A 274 -29.66 6.70 4.54
CA ILE A 274 -28.60 5.69 4.60
C ILE A 274 -27.57 6.02 3.51
N SER A 275 -26.27 6.04 3.84
CA SER A 275 -25.23 6.30 2.84
C SER A 275 -24.69 5.03 2.20
N TYR A 276 -24.48 3.99 3.01
CA TYR A 276 -23.93 2.70 2.60
C TYR A 276 -24.33 1.60 3.60
N LEU A 277 -24.08 0.34 3.26
CA LEU A 277 -24.24 -0.81 4.14
C LEU A 277 -22.90 -1.44 4.49
N GLU A 278 -22.78 -1.90 5.73
CA GLU A 278 -21.62 -2.63 6.25
C GLU A 278 -22.01 -4.09 6.45
N PHE A 279 -21.44 -4.98 5.64
CA PHE A 279 -21.65 -6.43 5.70
C PHE A 279 -20.58 -7.06 6.60
N ARG A 280 -20.98 -7.83 7.61
CA ARG A 280 -20.09 -8.26 8.71
C ARG A 280 -19.90 -9.77 8.81
N ASN A 281 -20.47 -10.53 7.88
CA ASN A 281 -20.50 -11.99 7.91
C ASN A 281 -19.22 -12.66 7.38
N PHE A 282 -18.20 -11.89 6.96
CA PHE A 282 -17.00 -12.43 6.34
C PHE A 282 -15.97 -12.87 7.38
N ASP A 283 -15.66 -14.16 7.40
CA ASP A 283 -14.54 -14.70 8.17
C ASP A 283 -13.21 -14.42 7.43
N LEU A 284 -12.09 -14.46 8.16
CA LEU A 284 -10.76 -14.32 7.58
C LEU A 284 -10.43 -15.55 6.72
N ASN A 285 -10.03 -15.34 5.46
CA ASN A 285 -9.55 -16.38 4.57
C ASN A 285 -8.05 -16.66 4.82
N PRO A 286 -7.68 -17.80 5.42
CA PRO A 286 -6.29 -18.07 5.80
C PRO A 286 -5.39 -18.46 4.62
N PHE A 287 -5.90 -18.53 3.39
CA PHE A 287 -5.12 -18.79 2.18
C PHE A 287 -4.71 -17.51 1.45
N GLU A 288 -5.21 -16.35 1.89
CA GLU A 288 -4.93 -15.05 1.28
C GLU A 288 -4.19 -14.16 2.29
N PRO A 289 -3.06 -13.53 1.93
CA PRO A 289 -2.35 -12.60 2.82
C PRO A 289 -3.22 -11.43 3.31
N LEU A 290 -4.21 -11.03 2.51
CA LEU A 290 -5.16 -9.95 2.81
C LEU A 290 -6.43 -10.46 3.50
N ALA A 291 -6.50 -11.75 3.82
CA ALA A 291 -7.65 -12.46 4.38
C ALA A 291 -8.94 -12.40 3.53
N ILE A 292 -8.87 -11.86 2.30
CA ILE A 292 -9.96 -11.87 1.31
C ILE A 292 -9.43 -11.84 -0.12
N SER A 293 -10.07 -12.60 -1.00
CA SER A 293 -9.70 -12.68 -2.41
C SER A 293 -10.46 -11.64 -3.25
N GLN A 294 -9.91 -11.26 -4.40
CA GLN A 294 -10.62 -10.40 -5.37
C GLN A 294 -11.94 -11.03 -5.83
N GLU A 295 -11.94 -12.35 -6.04
CA GLU A 295 -13.12 -13.11 -6.46
C GLU A 295 -14.23 -13.06 -5.41
N THR A 296 -13.88 -13.11 -4.12
CA THR A 296 -14.85 -12.98 -3.01
C THR A 296 -15.49 -11.59 -3.02
N LEU A 297 -14.71 -10.53 -3.21
CA LEU A 297 -15.21 -9.15 -3.26
C LEU A 297 -16.17 -8.97 -4.45
N ASP A 298 -15.78 -9.39 -5.64
CA ASP A 298 -16.59 -9.21 -6.85
C ASP A 298 -17.84 -10.09 -6.88
N THR A 299 -17.74 -11.31 -6.35
CA THR A 299 -18.90 -12.18 -6.17
C THR A 299 -19.89 -11.58 -5.17
N THR A 300 -19.38 -10.98 -4.09
CA THR A 300 -20.21 -10.29 -3.09
C THR A 300 -20.89 -9.07 -3.70
N HIS A 301 -20.18 -8.30 -4.52
CA HIS A 301 -20.76 -7.17 -5.25
C HIS A 301 -21.88 -7.61 -6.19
N LEU A 302 -21.64 -8.63 -7.02
CA LEU A 302 -22.66 -9.18 -7.91
C LEU A 302 -23.85 -9.77 -7.14
N PHE A 303 -23.59 -10.43 -6.00
CA PHE A 303 -24.61 -10.92 -5.09
C PHE A 303 -25.45 -9.76 -4.53
N ALA A 304 -24.83 -8.67 -4.07
CA ALA A 304 -25.54 -7.49 -3.57
C ALA A 304 -26.45 -6.86 -4.64
N LEU A 305 -26.00 -6.79 -5.89
CA LEU A 305 -26.84 -6.35 -7.01
C LEU A 305 -28.00 -7.32 -7.27
N ALA A 306 -27.73 -8.63 -7.19
CA ALA A 306 -28.76 -9.67 -7.35
C ALA A 306 -29.83 -9.62 -6.25
N LEU A 307 -29.48 -9.24 -5.02
CA LEU A 307 -30.47 -9.01 -3.96
C LEU A 307 -31.43 -7.87 -4.28
N LEU A 308 -31.01 -6.86 -5.04
CA LEU A 308 -31.87 -5.78 -5.49
C LEU A 308 -32.73 -6.18 -6.71
N TRP A 309 -32.27 -7.14 -7.50
CA TRP A 309 -33.00 -7.73 -8.63
C TRP A 309 -34.20 -8.57 -8.19
N LEU A 310 -34.12 -9.21 -7.01
CA LEU A 310 -35.20 -9.98 -6.41
C LEU A 310 -36.39 -9.09 -6.02
N ASP A 311 -37.56 -9.70 -5.90
CA ASP A 311 -38.78 -9.04 -5.45
C ASP A 311 -38.69 -8.60 -3.96
N ASP A 312 -39.59 -7.71 -3.56
CA ASP A 312 -39.73 -7.28 -2.16
C ASP A 312 -40.35 -8.39 -1.30
N MET A 313 -39.94 -8.49 -0.03
CA MET A 313 -40.55 -9.41 0.94
C MET A 313 -41.92 -8.91 1.40
N GLU A 314 -42.84 -9.83 1.67
CA GLU A 314 -44.17 -9.50 2.21
C GLU A 314 -44.17 -9.55 3.74
N GLN A 315 -43.59 -10.59 4.34
CA GLN A 315 -43.57 -10.80 5.79
C GLN A 315 -42.14 -10.72 6.34
N VAL A 316 -41.54 -9.53 6.23
CA VAL A 316 -40.11 -9.27 6.53
C VAL A 316 -39.64 -9.96 7.82
N ASP A 317 -40.25 -9.67 8.97
CA ASP A 317 -39.72 -10.19 10.24
C ASP A 317 -39.84 -11.73 10.37
N GLU A 318 -40.90 -12.33 9.82
CA GLU A 318 -41.07 -13.79 9.83
C GLU A 318 -40.07 -14.47 8.88
N GLU A 319 -39.93 -13.96 7.67
CA GLU A 319 -38.98 -14.46 6.66
C GLU A 319 -37.53 -14.34 7.15
N LEU A 320 -37.18 -13.22 7.78
CA LEU A 320 -35.85 -13.00 8.36
C LEU A 320 -35.57 -13.94 9.55
N ALA A 321 -36.56 -14.26 10.38
CA ALA A 321 -36.40 -15.22 11.48
C ALA A 321 -36.16 -16.65 10.97
N VAL A 322 -36.87 -17.06 9.91
CA VAL A 322 -36.64 -18.34 9.22
C VAL A 322 -35.24 -18.38 8.61
N ALA A 323 -34.84 -17.34 7.90
CA ALA A 323 -33.51 -17.24 7.29
C ALA A 323 -32.38 -17.23 8.33
N ALA A 324 -32.58 -16.58 9.49
CA ALA A 324 -31.61 -16.58 10.59
C ALA A 324 -31.40 -18.00 11.13
N THR A 325 -32.48 -18.77 11.31
CA THR A 325 -32.44 -20.18 11.73
C THR A 325 -31.71 -21.04 10.70
N LEU A 326 -32.03 -20.85 9.42
CA LEU A 326 -31.39 -21.56 8.30
C LEU A 326 -29.89 -21.26 8.22
N ASN A 327 -29.50 -19.98 8.36
CA ASN A 327 -28.10 -19.59 8.41
C ASN A 327 -27.37 -20.26 9.58
N ASN A 328 -27.97 -20.30 10.77
CA ASN A 328 -27.36 -20.96 11.93
C ASN A 328 -27.16 -22.47 11.68
N GLN A 329 -28.14 -23.15 11.08
CA GLN A 329 -28.02 -24.55 10.69
C GLN A 329 -26.88 -24.77 9.68
N ILE A 330 -26.72 -23.88 8.70
CA ILE A 330 -25.66 -23.95 7.69
C ILE A 330 -24.29 -23.66 8.32
N ALA A 331 -24.20 -22.66 9.19
CA ALA A 331 -22.98 -22.28 9.91
C ALA A 331 -22.47 -23.42 10.80
N LEU A 332 -23.38 -24.12 11.49
CA LEU A 332 -23.08 -25.28 12.35
C LEU A 332 -22.98 -26.61 11.59
N SER A 333 -23.24 -26.64 10.28
CA SER A 333 -23.07 -27.86 9.48
C SER A 333 -21.59 -28.20 9.32
N HIS A 334 -21.26 -29.49 9.23
CA HIS A 334 -19.90 -29.90 8.88
C HIS A 334 -19.48 -29.31 7.52
N PRO A 335 -18.21 -28.86 7.33
CA PRO A 335 -17.77 -28.18 6.11
C PRO A 335 -18.09 -28.91 4.80
N HIS A 336 -18.01 -30.25 4.83
CA HIS A 336 -18.28 -31.12 3.67
C HIS A 336 -19.76 -31.44 3.44
N THR A 337 -20.67 -30.96 4.28
CA THR A 337 -22.10 -31.16 4.11
C THR A 337 -22.64 -30.20 3.04
N PRO A 338 -23.38 -30.68 2.03
CA PRO A 338 -24.08 -29.81 1.08
C PRO A 338 -25.12 -28.93 1.78
N LEU A 339 -25.63 -27.93 1.07
CA LEU A 339 -26.74 -27.13 1.57
C LEU A 339 -27.96 -28.01 1.94
N PRO A 340 -28.67 -27.68 3.03
CA PRO A 340 -29.92 -28.35 3.36
C PRO A 340 -30.99 -28.05 2.30
N LYS A 341 -32.03 -28.88 2.20
CA LYS A 341 -33.05 -28.78 1.13
C LYS A 341 -33.84 -27.46 1.17
N GLU A 342 -33.97 -26.91 2.37
CA GLU A 342 -34.67 -25.66 2.66
C GLU A 342 -33.89 -24.43 2.13
N ALA A 343 -32.58 -24.58 1.87
CA ALA A 343 -31.73 -23.55 1.29
C ALA A 343 -31.66 -23.71 -0.24
N ASP A 344 -32.59 -23.09 -0.97
CA ASP A 344 -32.57 -23.06 -2.44
C ASP A 344 -31.72 -21.88 -2.96
N PRO A 345 -30.55 -22.11 -3.57
CA PRO A 345 -29.72 -21.04 -4.12
C PRO A 345 -30.21 -20.57 -5.49
N LYS A 346 -31.14 -21.28 -6.15
CA LYS A 346 -31.54 -20.98 -7.53
C LYS A 346 -32.06 -19.56 -7.73
N PRO A 347 -32.92 -18.99 -6.87
CA PRO A 347 -33.44 -17.64 -7.10
C PRO A 347 -32.30 -16.61 -7.19
N ILE A 348 -31.37 -16.63 -6.24
CA ILE A 348 -30.28 -15.66 -6.20
C ILE A 348 -29.21 -15.92 -7.27
N VAL A 349 -28.87 -17.18 -7.55
CA VAL A 349 -27.92 -17.52 -8.63
C VAL A 349 -28.50 -17.17 -10.01
N THR A 350 -29.80 -17.35 -10.21
CA THR A 350 -30.49 -16.94 -11.45
C THR A 350 -30.48 -15.42 -11.58
N ALA A 351 -30.77 -14.68 -10.51
CA ALA A 351 -30.68 -13.22 -10.50
C ALA A 351 -29.27 -12.71 -10.84
N MET A 352 -28.22 -13.35 -10.33
CA MET A 352 -26.83 -13.03 -10.71
C MET A 352 -26.60 -13.24 -12.21
N LYS A 353 -27.08 -14.35 -12.79
CA LYS A 353 -26.98 -14.64 -14.23
C LYS A 353 -27.77 -13.64 -15.07
N ASP A 354 -28.96 -13.27 -14.62
CA ASP A 354 -29.83 -12.32 -15.30
C ASP A 354 -29.19 -10.91 -15.33
N ILE A 355 -28.55 -10.48 -14.25
CA ILE A 355 -27.79 -9.21 -14.23
C ILE A 355 -26.66 -9.24 -15.26
N VAL A 356 -25.85 -10.31 -15.25
CA VAL A 356 -24.73 -10.45 -16.20
C VAL A 356 -25.24 -10.41 -17.64
N ALA A 357 -26.33 -11.11 -17.93
CA ALA A 357 -26.91 -11.16 -19.27
C ALA A 357 -27.57 -9.84 -19.69
N HIS A 358 -28.35 -9.21 -18.79
CA HIS A 358 -29.11 -7.99 -19.07
C HIS A 358 -28.21 -6.78 -19.31
N PHE A 359 -27.15 -6.62 -18.50
CA PHE A 359 -26.21 -5.50 -18.60
C PHE A 359 -24.97 -5.81 -19.43
N GLY A 360 -24.87 -7.01 -20.01
CA GLY A 360 -23.75 -7.41 -20.86
C GLY A 360 -22.39 -7.33 -20.14
N LEU A 361 -22.34 -7.78 -18.88
CA LEU A 361 -21.10 -7.80 -18.10
C LEU A 361 -20.09 -8.76 -18.74
N ASP A 362 -18.80 -8.49 -18.52
CA ASP A 362 -17.74 -9.31 -19.11
C ASP A 362 -17.76 -10.78 -18.66
N ASP A 363 -17.04 -11.62 -19.40
CA ASP A 363 -16.96 -13.06 -19.13
C ASP A 363 -16.41 -13.38 -17.73
N TYR A 364 -15.71 -12.45 -17.08
CA TYR A 364 -15.18 -12.64 -15.74
C TYR A 364 -16.31 -12.83 -14.73
N TYR A 365 -17.40 -12.05 -14.78
CA TYR A 365 -18.55 -12.26 -13.90
C TYR A 365 -19.27 -13.61 -14.14
N SER A 366 -19.35 -14.06 -15.39
CA SER A 366 -19.87 -15.40 -15.71
C SER A 366 -19.01 -16.52 -15.10
N GLN A 367 -17.68 -16.34 -15.09
CA GLN A 367 -16.75 -17.27 -14.46
C GLN A 367 -16.90 -17.28 -12.92
N LEU A 368 -17.15 -16.13 -12.28
CA LEU A 368 -17.44 -16.07 -10.84
C LEU A 368 -18.69 -16.90 -10.49
N ILE A 369 -19.77 -16.76 -11.26
CA ILE A 369 -20.99 -17.56 -11.06
C ILE A 369 -20.69 -19.06 -11.23
N THR A 370 -19.91 -19.42 -12.25
CA THR A 370 -19.52 -20.82 -12.48
C THR A 370 -18.77 -21.41 -11.28
N LYS A 371 -17.91 -20.63 -10.62
CA LYS A 371 -17.20 -21.05 -9.40
C LYS A 371 -18.13 -21.20 -8.19
N VAL A 372 -19.13 -20.32 -8.06
CA VAL A 372 -20.20 -20.45 -7.06
C VAL A 372 -20.97 -21.75 -7.28
N GLU A 373 -21.40 -22.03 -8.51
CA GLU A 373 -22.12 -23.26 -8.86
C GLU A 373 -21.28 -24.52 -8.61
N ALA A 374 -19.98 -24.48 -8.94
CA ALA A 374 -19.07 -25.58 -8.63
C ALA A 374 -18.97 -25.85 -7.12
N SER A 375 -18.91 -24.79 -6.29
CA SER A 375 -18.85 -24.92 -4.83
C SER A 375 -20.15 -25.41 -4.21
N LEU A 376 -21.30 -25.11 -4.84
CA LEU A 376 -22.60 -25.65 -4.45
C LEU A 376 -22.73 -27.15 -4.77
N LEU A 377 -22.07 -27.62 -5.83
CA LEU A 377 -22.04 -29.04 -6.21
C LEU A 377 -21.04 -29.86 -5.38
N ASP A 378 -19.88 -29.27 -5.06
CA ASP A 378 -18.83 -29.90 -4.26
C ASP A 378 -18.44 -29.01 -3.06
N PRO A 379 -18.96 -29.30 -1.85
CA PRO A 379 -18.70 -28.50 -0.65
C PRO A 379 -17.21 -28.40 -0.28
N ARG A 380 -16.35 -29.31 -0.77
CA ARG A 380 -14.89 -29.24 -0.54
C ARG A 380 -14.23 -28.04 -1.22
N LEU A 381 -14.89 -27.46 -2.22
CA LEU A 381 -14.40 -26.26 -2.91
C LEU A 381 -14.70 -24.96 -2.12
N THR A 382 -15.64 -25.01 -1.18
CA THR A 382 -15.91 -23.89 -0.26
C THR A 382 -14.69 -23.58 0.60
N LEU A 383 -14.62 -22.36 1.12
CA LEU A 383 -13.49 -21.94 1.96
C LEU A 383 -13.33 -22.85 3.19
N SER A 384 -14.42 -23.08 3.92
CA SER A 384 -14.44 -23.99 5.06
C SER A 384 -14.05 -25.42 4.69
N GLY A 385 -14.51 -25.91 3.53
CA GLY A 385 -14.13 -27.24 3.02
C GLY A 385 -12.61 -27.38 2.83
N LYS A 386 -11.95 -26.35 2.29
CA LYS A 386 -10.48 -26.33 2.15
C LYS A 386 -9.77 -26.25 3.50
N ILE A 387 -10.30 -25.49 4.45
CA ILE A 387 -9.71 -25.37 5.80
C ILE A 387 -9.86 -26.67 6.59
N ALA A 388 -10.96 -27.40 6.41
CA ALA A 388 -11.20 -28.69 7.07
C ALA A 388 -10.10 -29.72 6.76
N GLU A 389 -9.51 -29.67 5.55
CA GLU A 389 -8.38 -30.52 5.14
C GLU A 389 -7.05 -30.12 5.82
N GLN A 390 -7.00 -28.98 6.51
CA GLN A 390 -5.82 -28.50 7.27
C GLN A 390 -5.90 -28.83 8.76
N VAL A 391 -7.00 -29.44 9.24
CA VAL A 391 -7.17 -29.79 10.64
C VAL A 391 -6.26 -30.96 11.02
N GLU A 392 -5.37 -30.74 11.98
CA GLU A 392 -4.49 -31.78 12.53
C GLU A 392 -4.84 -32.00 14.00
N GLU A 393 -5.11 -33.25 14.39
CA GLU A 393 -5.42 -33.64 15.78
C GLU A 393 -6.53 -32.80 16.46
N GLY A 394 -7.47 -32.27 15.66
CA GLY A 394 -8.58 -31.45 16.14
C GLY A 394 -8.24 -29.97 16.39
N SER A 395 -7.11 -29.48 15.86
CA SER A 395 -6.66 -28.10 15.99
C SER A 395 -6.28 -27.50 14.63
N LEU A 396 -6.39 -26.17 14.51
CA LEU A 396 -5.87 -25.39 13.38
C LEU A 396 -4.68 -24.51 13.77
N GLU A 397 -4.23 -24.58 15.01
CA GLU A 397 -3.21 -23.69 15.55
C GLU A 397 -1.90 -23.75 14.75
N LYS A 398 -1.41 -24.96 14.46
CA LYS A 398 -0.19 -25.16 13.64
C LYS A 398 -0.34 -24.59 12.22
N PHE A 399 -1.49 -24.79 11.59
CA PHE A 399 -1.76 -24.22 10.27
C PHE A 399 -1.81 -22.69 10.32
N GLY A 400 -2.49 -22.12 11.32
CA GLY A 400 -2.57 -20.68 11.53
C GLY A 400 -1.20 -20.04 11.78
N GLN A 401 -0.34 -20.68 12.57
CA GLN A 401 1.04 -20.25 12.80
C GLN A 401 1.86 -20.27 11.50
N GLN A 402 1.77 -21.34 10.71
CA GLN A 402 2.48 -21.46 9.44
C GLN A 402 2.06 -20.40 8.43
N GLN A 403 0.75 -20.19 8.25
CA GLN A 403 0.23 -19.17 7.32
C GLN A 403 0.56 -17.76 7.81
N GLY A 404 0.39 -17.48 9.10
CA GLY A 404 0.71 -16.18 9.69
C GLY A 404 2.19 -15.81 9.50
N GLN A 405 3.10 -16.76 9.74
CA GLN A 405 4.53 -16.57 9.50
C GLN A 405 4.83 -16.39 8.00
N ALA A 406 4.22 -17.18 7.12
CA ALA A 406 4.41 -17.04 5.68
C ALA A 406 3.97 -15.66 5.16
N PHE A 407 2.86 -15.13 5.69
CA PHE A 407 2.37 -13.80 5.33
C PHE A 407 3.23 -12.68 5.92
N HIS A 408 3.74 -12.86 7.14
CA HIS A 408 4.74 -11.97 7.71
C HIS A 408 6.00 -11.92 6.82
N ASP A 409 6.55 -13.08 6.46
CA ASP A 409 7.75 -13.17 5.63
C ASP A 409 7.52 -12.57 4.23
N TYR A 410 6.32 -12.75 3.66
CA TYR A 410 5.90 -12.14 2.40
C TYR A 410 5.95 -10.60 2.43
N ALA A 411 5.57 -9.96 3.53
CA ALA A 411 5.67 -8.52 3.70
C ALA A 411 7.15 -8.05 3.68
N TRP A 412 8.08 -8.90 4.10
CA TRP A 412 9.51 -8.61 4.16
C TRP A 412 10.31 -9.06 2.93
N THR A 413 9.69 -9.62 1.89
CA THR A 413 10.43 -10.06 0.67
C THR A 413 10.99 -8.88 -0.13
N ALA A 414 10.30 -7.75 -0.11
CA ALA A 414 10.68 -6.54 -0.84
C ALA A 414 10.40 -5.31 0.04
N PRO A 415 11.17 -5.09 1.13
CA PRO A 415 10.88 -4.05 2.12
C PRO A 415 11.00 -2.63 1.56
N TYR A 416 11.58 -2.47 0.37
CA TYR A 416 11.65 -1.20 -0.35
C TYR A 416 10.40 -0.89 -1.19
N ALA A 417 9.57 -1.89 -1.49
CA ALA A 417 8.34 -1.72 -2.25
C ALA A 417 7.12 -1.69 -1.32
N LEU A 418 6.07 -0.98 -1.71
CA LEU A 418 4.79 -0.97 -1.00
C LEU A 418 3.81 -1.88 -1.75
N LYS A 419 3.28 -2.90 -1.07
CA LYS A 419 2.33 -3.83 -1.69
C LYS A 419 1.10 -3.08 -2.22
N GLY A 420 0.71 -3.35 -3.46
CA GLY A 420 -0.38 -2.68 -4.16
C GLY A 420 0.05 -1.45 -4.96
N TYR A 421 1.24 -0.90 -4.74
CA TYR A 421 1.75 0.31 -5.41
C TYR A 421 3.13 0.11 -6.02
N GLU A 422 3.51 -1.15 -6.30
CA GLU A 422 4.81 -1.51 -6.87
C GLU A 422 5.07 -0.86 -8.25
N ASN A 423 4.00 -0.44 -8.94
CA ASN A 423 4.05 0.28 -10.22
C ASN A 423 4.39 1.77 -10.10
N MET A 424 4.41 2.33 -8.89
CA MET A 424 4.84 3.71 -8.66
C MET A 424 6.36 3.82 -8.52
N GLU A 425 6.90 5.04 -8.54
CA GLU A 425 8.31 5.27 -8.21
C GLU A 425 8.60 4.88 -6.76
N LEU A 426 9.75 4.23 -6.48
CA LEU A 426 10.12 3.81 -5.14
C LEU A 426 10.14 4.97 -4.12
N SER A 427 10.57 6.17 -4.52
CA SER A 427 10.53 7.35 -3.64
C SER A 427 9.10 7.70 -3.21
N THR A 428 8.13 7.60 -4.13
CA THR A 428 6.71 7.83 -3.87
C THR A 428 6.12 6.72 -3.00
N GLN A 429 6.48 5.46 -3.27
CA GLN A 429 6.07 4.31 -2.44
C GLN A 429 6.55 4.46 -1.00
N MET A 430 7.76 4.96 -0.77
CA MET A 430 8.28 5.23 0.57
C MET A 430 7.51 6.35 1.28
N ILE A 431 7.11 7.41 0.57
CA ILE A 431 6.24 8.46 1.11
C ILE A 431 4.86 7.91 1.47
N LEU A 432 4.27 7.09 0.60
CA LEU A 432 2.99 6.42 0.87
C LEU A 432 3.08 5.52 2.11
N PHE A 433 4.14 4.71 2.22
CA PHE A 433 4.38 3.87 3.39
C PHE A 433 4.42 4.69 4.67
N ASP A 434 5.23 5.76 4.70
CA ASP A 434 5.39 6.58 5.89
C ASP A 434 4.14 7.40 6.20
N ALA A 435 3.41 7.87 5.18
CA ALA A 435 2.14 8.58 5.37
C ALA A 435 1.07 7.67 5.98
N ILE A 436 0.95 6.43 5.48
CA ILE A 436 0.05 5.43 6.06
C ILE A 436 0.49 5.09 7.48
N GLN A 437 1.78 4.87 7.73
CA GLN A 437 2.33 4.55 9.05
C GLN A 437 2.08 5.67 10.07
N LEU A 438 2.20 6.94 9.67
CA LEU A 438 1.95 8.10 10.52
C LEU A 438 0.46 8.42 10.70
N GLY A 439 -0.44 7.76 9.96
CA GLY A 439 -1.87 8.06 10.00
C GLY A 439 -2.27 9.35 9.26
N LEU A 440 -1.50 9.78 8.26
CA LEU A 440 -1.89 10.85 7.34
C LEU A 440 -2.97 10.35 6.39
N ASN A 441 -3.97 11.18 6.11
CA ASN A 441 -4.91 10.86 5.04
C ASN A 441 -4.20 10.99 3.68
N VAL A 442 -4.47 10.05 2.77
CA VAL A 442 -3.77 9.90 1.49
C VAL A 442 -4.79 9.77 0.36
N GLU A 443 -4.59 10.55 -0.70
CA GLU A 443 -5.29 10.44 -1.97
C GLU A 443 -4.26 10.48 -3.10
N ILE A 444 -4.30 9.48 -3.98
CA ILE A 444 -3.45 9.43 -5.18
C ILE A 444 -4.24 10.11 -6.28
N LEU A 445 -3.81 11.31 -6.67
CA LEU A 445 -4.49 12.12 -7.68
C LEU A 445 -4.11 11.67 -9.10
N ASP A 446 -2.86 11.29 -9.28
CA ASP A 446 -2.34 10.73 -10.53
C ASP A 446 -1.22 9.74 -10.21
N GLU A 447 -1.48 8.45 -10.47
CA GLU A 447 -0.52 7.39 -10.19
C GLU A 447 0.66 7.39 -11.16
N GLU A 448 0.45 7.79 -12.42
CA GLU A 448 1.49 7.81 -13.44
C GLU A 448 2.43 9.01 -13.21
N ASP A 449 1.87 10.18 -12.94
CA ASP A 449 2.61 11.42 -12.66
C ASP A 449 3.11 11.52 -11.21
N GLN A 450 2.92 10.48 -10.40
CA GLN A 450 3.39 10.39 -9.00
C GLN A 450 2.84 11.51 -8.11
N PHE A 451 1.56 11.86 -8.30
CA PHE A 451 0.93 13.02 -7.66
C PHE A 451 0.07 12.59 -6.47
N LEU A 452 0.46 13.01 -5.28
CA LEU A 452 -0.19 12.69 -4.02
C LEU A 452 -0.80 13.94 -3.38
N LYS A 453 -1.95 13.75 -2.74
CA LYS A 453 -2.51 14.69 -1.76
C LYS A 453 -2.50 14.02 -0.39
N LEU A 454 -1.82 14.65 0.56
CA LEU A 454 -1.77 14.22 1.95
C LEU A 454 -2.47 15.26 2.83
N TRP A 455 -3.19 14.84 3.88
CA TRP A 455 -3.79 15.79 4.82
C TRP A 455 -3.98 15.27 6.24
N HIS A 456 -3.98 16.20 7.18
CA HIS A 456 -4.33 15.98 8.59
C HIS A 456 -5.16 17.17 9.10
N GLY A 457 -6.35 16.90 9.61
CA GLY A 457 -7.33 17.95 9.90
C GLY A 457 -7.57 18.82 8.66
N ASP A 458 -7.39 20.14 8.81
CA ASP A 458 -7.53 21.11 7.72
C ASP A 458 -6.22 21.37 6.95
N HIS A 459 -5.10 20.78 7.38
CA HIS A 459 -3.79 20.96 6.75
C HIS A 459 -3.62 19.99 5.59
N VAL A 460 -3.44 20.54 4.37
CA VAL A 460 -3.31 19.78 3.12
C VAL A 460 -1.95 20.08 2.47
N GLU A 461 -1.26 19.04 2.03
CA GLU A 461 -0.02 19.12 1.27
C GLU A 461 -0.14 18.30 -0.02
N TYR A 462 0.36 18.87 -1.13
CA TYR A 462 0.49 18.17 -2.40
C TYR A 462 1.94 17.81 -2.62
N ILE A 463 2.20 16.54 -2.89
CA ILE A 463 3.56 16.00 -3.07
C ILE A 463 3.63 15.33 -4.44
N LYS A 464 4.62 15.72 -5.23
CA LYS A 464 4.92 15.08 -6.51
C LYS A 464 6.29 14.39 -6.44
N ASN A 465 6.40 13.18 -7.00
CA ASN A 465 7.64 12.39 -7.03
C ASN A 465 8.32 12.25 -5.66
N GLY A 466 7.52 12.26 -4.59
CA GLY A 466 7.94 12.07 -3.21
C GLY A 466 8.62 13.26 -2.51
N ASN A 467 9.32 14.15 -3.22
CA ASN A 467 10.07 15.26 -2.59
C ASN A 467 9.77 16.67 -3.16
N MET A 468 8.95 16.79 -4.21
CA MET A 468 8.52 18.10 -4.72
C MET A 468 7.30 18.56 -3.95
N THR A 469 7.43 19.65 -3.18
CA THR A 469 6.40 20.06 -2.20
C THR A 469 6.08 21.56 -2.29
N SER A 470 5.12 22.00 -1.46
CA SER A 470 4.81 23.42 -1.28
C SER A 470 5.97 24.26 -0.73
N LYS A 471 6.99 23.62 -0.13
CA LYS A 471 8.18 24.28 0.44
C LYS A 471 9.19 24.67 -0.63
N ASP A 472 9.13 24.04 -1.80
CA ASP A 472 9.97 24.38 -2.93
C ASP A 472 9.42 25.60 -3.67
N ASN A 473 10.24 26.65 -3.78
CA ASN A 473 9.85 27.80 -4.60
C ASN A 473 9.81 27.39 -6.08
N TYR A 474 8.68 27.64 -6.75
CA TYR A 474 8.41 27.23 -8.13
C TYR A 474 9.55 27.47 -9.14
N VAL A 475 10.26 28.60 -9.03
CA VAL A 475 11.33 28.95 -9.98
C VAL A 475 12.58 28.11 -9.76
N ILE A 476 12.77 27.56 -8.56
CA ILE A 476 13.98 26.87 -8.15
C ILE A 476 14.15 25.51 -8.85
N PRO A 477 13.14 24.63 -8.94
CA PRO A 477 13.22 23.44 -9.80
C PRO A 477 13.54 23.75 -11.27
N LEU A 478 12.94 24.81 -11.84
CA LEU A 478 13.20 25.24 -13.22
C LEU A 478 14.65 25.71 -13.41
N ALA A 479 15.19 26.41 -12.42
CA ALA A 479 16.57 26.86 -12.41
C ALA A 479 17.55 25.70 -12.22
N MET A 480 17.22 24.71 -11.37
CA MET A 480 18.00 23.48 -11.17
C MET A 480 18.04 22.59 -12.43
N ALA A 481 16.91 22.44 -13.13
CA ALA A 481 16.84 21.73 -14.41
C ALA A 481 17.74 22.34 -15.50
N ASN A 482 18.11 23.62 -15.32
CA ASN A 482 19.04 24.33 -16.20
C ASN A 482 20.42 24.41 -15.56
N LYS A 483 21.31 23.48 -15.96
CA LYS A 483 22.68 23.38 -15.44
C LYS A 483 23.46 24.70 -15.51
N VAL A 484 23.19 25.54 -16.53
CA VAL A 484 23.83 26.85 -16.69
C VAL A 484 23.35 27.87 -15.66
N VAL A 485 22.05 27.92 -15.41
CA VAL A 485 21.46 28.85 -14.43
C VAL A 485 21.94 28.49 -13.03
N THR A 486 21.87 27.21 -12.68
CA THR A 486 22.40 26.66 -11.42
C THR A 486 23.85 27.09 -11.20
N LYS A 487 24.70 26.85 -12.20
CA LYS A 487 26.10 27.23 -12.17
C LYS A 487 26.32 28.72 -11.98
N LYS A 488 25.60 29.57 -12.70
CA LYS A 488 25.69 31.04 -12.56
C LYS A 488 25.26 31.53 -11.18
N ILE A 489 24.27 30.89 -10.55
CA ILE A 489 23.83 31.23 -9.20
C ILE A 489 24.91 30.85 -8.19
N LEU A 490 25.43 29.62 -8.27
CA LEU A 490 26.47 29.11 -7.37
C LEU A 490 27.80 29.88 -7.51
N ASP A 491 28.24 30.15 -8.73
CA ASP A 491 29.44 30.94 -9.03
C ASP A 491 29.35 32.35 -8.44
N LYS A 492 28.22 33.05 -8.68
CA LYS A 492 27.98 34.37 -8.08
C LYS A 492 27.89 34.33 -6.56
N ALA A 493 27.41 33.22 -6.01
CA ALA A 493 27.39 33.00 -4.57
C ALA A 493 28.78 32.62 -4.03
N GLY A 494 29.80 32.42 -4.88
CA GLY A 494 31.18 32.13 -4.49
C GLY A 494 31.44 30.65 -4.18
N PHE A 495 30.67 29.73 -4.77
CA PHE A 495 30.88 28.29 -4.66
C PHE A 495 31.66 27.74 -5.86
N PRO A 496 32.45 26.67 -5.67
CA PRO A 496 33.24 26.07 -6.75
C PRO A 496 32.33 25.36 -7.76
N VAL A 497 32.38 25.79 -9.01
CA VAL A 497 31.74 25.14 -10.15
C VAL A 497 32.77 24.94 -11.27
N PRO A 498 32.63 23.93 -12.15
CA PRO A 498 33.60 23.71 -13.22
C PRO A 498 33.71 24.94 -14.13
N ALA A 499 34.90 25.39 -14.51
CA ALA A 499 35.04 26.43 -15.53
C ALA A 499 34.55 25.91 -16.90
N GLY A 500 34.01 26.78 -17.75
CA GLY A 500 33.56 26.35 -19.09
C GLY A 500 32.69 27.37 -19.82
N ALA A 501 32.22 26.98 -21.01
CA ALA A 501 31.40 27.82 -21.88
C ALA A 501 30.18 27.05 -22.43
N GLU A 502 29.11 27.80 -22.72
CA GLU A 502 27.87 27.32 -23.35
C GLU A 502 27.86 27.74 -24.82
N PHE A 503 27.43 26.83 -25.70
CA PHE A 503 27.35 27.06 -27.13
C PHE A 503 25.97 26.69 -27.67
N ALA A 504 25.36 27.61 -28.42
CA ALA A 504 24.07 27.41 -29.10
C ALA A 504 24.23 26.91 -30.55
N ASN A 505 25.47 26.78 -31.04
CA ASN A 505 25.77 26.21 -32.35
C ASN A 505 27.15 25.54 -32.34
N LYS A 506 27.29 24.51 -33.18
CA LYS A 506 28.50 23.68 -33.27
C LYS A 506 29.72 24.45 -33.78
N ASP A 507 29.54 25.38 -34.71
CA ASP A 507 30.66 26.12 -35.31
C ASP A 507 31.39 27.00 -34.29
N ASP A 508 30.64 27.69 -33.42
CA ASP A 508 31.21 28.50 -32.34
C ASP A 508 31.89 27.61 -31.29
N ALA A 509 31.31 26.45 -30.97
CA ALA A 509 31.93 25.46 -30.08
C ALA A 509 33.26 24.93 -30.67
N LEU A 510 33.31 24.62 -31.97
CA LEU A 510 34.54 24.19 -32.64
C LEU A 510 35.64 25.26 -32.56
N ARG A 511 35.29 26.54 -32.68
CA ARG A 511 36.26 27.64 -32.51
C ARG A 511 36.80 27.75 -31.08
N TYR A 512 36.05 27.29 -30.09
CA TYR A 512 36.49 27.27 -28.69
C TYR A 512 37.63 26.28 -28.44
N TYR A 513 37.77 25.24 -29.28
CA TYR A 513 38.80 24.21 -29.14
C TYR A 513 40.21 24.79 -28.94
N GLY A 514 40.56 25.87 -29.63
CA GLY A 514 41.87 26.51 -29.50
C GLY A 514 42.19 27.01 -28.07
N GLN A 515 41.18 27.26 -27.23
CA GLN A 515 41.33 27.69 -25.84
C GLN A 515 41.47 26.51 -24.86
N ILE A 516 41.05 25.32 -25.27
CA ILE A 516 40.94 24.12 -24.41
C ILE A 516 41.71 22.90 -24.94
N ALA A 517 42.44 23.05 -26.06
CA ALA A 517 43.09 21.94 -26.77
C ALA A 517 44.09 21.15 -25.90
N ASN A 518 44.64 21.77 -24.85
CA ASN A 518 45.59 21.16 -23.93
C ASN A 518 44.99 20.82 -22.56
N SER A 519 43.66 20.89 -22.44
CA SER A 519 42.94 20.66 -21.19
C SER A 519 42.15 19.36 -21.27
N ALA A 520 42.01 18.71 -20.12
CA ALA A 520 40.99 17.67 -19.93
C ALA A 520 39.61 18.35 -19.87
N ILE A 521 38.64 17.82 -20.61
CA ILE A 521 37.34 18.47 -20.82
C ILE A 521 36.17 17.48 -20.73
N VAL A 522 35.00 18.03 -20.43
CA VAL A 522 33.71 17.35 -20.50
C VAL A 522 32.82 18.10 -21.47
N VAL A 523 32.26 17.40 -22.44
CA VAL A 523 31.25 17.92 -23.37
C VAL A 523 29.91 17.30 -23.00
N LYS A 524 28.91 18.12 -22.67
CA LYS A 524 27.59 17.63 -22.24
C LYS A 524 26.45 18.51 -22.74
N PRO A 525 25.25 17.94 -22.97
CA PRO A 525 24.06 18.73 -23.29
C PRO A 525 23.58 19.56 -22.09
N LYS A 526 22.84 20.63 -22.35
CA LYS A 526 22.34 21.54 -21.31
C LYS A 526 21.31 20.90 -20.39
N SER A 527 20.36 20.12 -20.92
CA SER A 527 19.19 19.65 -20.18
C SER A 527 18.93 18.13 -20.25
N THR A 528 19.96 17.30 -20.46
CA THR A 528 19.82 15.83 -20.43
C THR A 528 20.06 15.20 -19.06
N ASN A 529 19.50 14.00 -18.87
CA ASN A 529 19.67 13.14 -17.69
C ASN A 529 20.38 11.82 -18.06
N PHE A 530 20.73 11.02 -17.06
CA PHE A 530 21.28 9.65 -17.20
C PHE A 530 22.60 9.52 -17.98
N GLY A 531 23.30 10.62 -18.23
CA GLY A 531 24.55 10.63 -18.98
C GLY A 531 24.39 10.57 -20.50
N LEU A 532 23.16 10.73 -21.02
CA LEU A 532 22.92 10.80 -22.47
C LEU A 532 23.59 12.04 -23.06
N GLY A 533 24.32 11.83 -24.16
CA GLY A 533 25.04 12.88 -24.87
C GLY A 533 26.35 13.34 -24.20
N ILE A 534 26.77 12.74 -23.08
CA ILE A 534 27.96 13.18 -22.33
C ILE A 534 29.22 12.47 -22.85
N SER A 535 30.24 13.26 -23.18
CA SER A 535 31.58 12.79 -23.54
C SER A 535 32.62 13.33 -22.57
N ILE A 536 33.40 12.44 -21.96
CA ILE A 536 34.42 12.78 -20.95
C ILE A 536 35.81 12.50 -21.54
N PHE A 537 36.69 13.51 -21.51
CA PHE A 537 38.08 13.40 -21.92
C PHE A 537 38.99 13.75 -20.73
N GLN A 538 39.53 12.71 -20.10
CA GLN A 538 40.44 12.85 -18.94
C GLN A 538 41.84 13.36 -19.36
N GLU A 539 42.16 13.25 -20.64
CA GLU A 539 43.38 13.75 -21.28
C GLU A 539 43.00 14.64 -22.47
N PRO A 540 43.90 15.53 -22.93
CA PRO A 540 43.65 16.35 -24.11
C PRO A 540 43.19 15.55 -25.32
N THR A 541 42.05 15.92 -25.90
CA THR A 541 41.45 15.24 -27.06
C THR A 541 41.84 15.93 -28.36
N SER A 542 41.86 15.18 -29.46
CA SER A 542 42.06 15.75 -30.80
C SER A 542 40.85 16.58 -31.26
N LEU A 543 41.04 17.50 -32.21
CA LEU A 543 39.94 18.29 -32.78
C LEU A 543 38.81 17.39 -33.33
N SER A 544 39.18 16.27 -33.98
CA SER A 544 38.19 15.30 -34.49
C SER A 544 37.43 14.59 -33.36
N GLY A 545 38.11 14.25 -32.26
CA GLY A 545 37.48 13.67 -31.08
C GLY A 545 36.51 14.66 -30.41
N TYR A 546 36.92 15.92 -30.28
CA TYR A 546 36.09 17.00 -29.78
C TYR A 546 34.86 17.25 -30.67
N GLU A 547 35.05 17.29 -31.98
CA GLU A 547 33.95 17.48 -32.94
C GLU A 547 32.89 16.38 -32.81
N LYS A 548 33.31 15.12 -32.71
CA LYS A 548 32.40 13.99 -32.52
C LYS A 548 31.64 14.08 -31.20
N ALA A 549 32.30 14.51 -30.13
CA ALA A 549 31.65 14.74 -28.84
C ALA A 549 30.60 15.86 -28.93
N LEU A 550 30.88 16.93 -29.68
CA LEU A 550 29.89 17.97 -29.96
C LEU A 550 28.71 17.42 -30.76
N ASP A 551 28.94 16.58 -31.78
CA ASP A 551 27.85 15.97 -32.55
C ASP A 551 26.92 15.13 -31.67
N ILE A 552 27.50 14.33 -30.77
CA ILE A 552 26.75 13.53 -29.80
C ILE A 552 25.98 14.42 -28.81
N ALA A 553 26.55 15.53 -28.36
CA ALA A 553 25.86 16.40 -27.42
C ALA A 553 24.76 17.23 -28.10
N PHE A 554 24.99 17.72 -29.32
CA PHE A 554 24.01 18.50 -30.11
C PHE A 554 22.88 17.64 -30.67
N SER A 555 23.05 16.31 -30.80
CA SER A 555 21.95 15.42 -31.14
C SER A 555 20.91 15.33 -30.02
N GLU A 556 21.32 15.59 -28.77
CA GLU A 556 20.46 15.53 -27.59
C GLU A 556 19.91 16.90 -27.17
N ASP A 557 20.63 18.00 -27.42
CA ASP A 557 20.20 19.35 -27.03
C ASP A 557 20.69 20.42 -28.01
N SER A 558 19.82 21.41 -28.25
CA SER A 558 20.16 22.63 -28.98
C SER A 558 21.32 23.44 -28.39
N HIS A 559 21.65 23.24 -27.11
CA HIS A 559 22.72 23.92 -26.40
C HIS A 559 23.65 22.91 -25.73
N VAL A 560 24.95 23.13 -25.89
CA VAL A 560 26.00 22.25 -25.37
C VAL A 560 26.92 23.01 -24.45
N LEU A 561 27.32 22.36 -23.37
CA LEU A 561 28.29 22.83 -22.39
C LEU A 561 29.63 22.13 -22.63
N VAL A 562 30.69 22.92 -22.62
CA VAL A 562 32.07 22.44 -22.67
C VAL A 562 32.76 22.96 -21.42
N GLU A 563 33.10 22.03 -20.53
CA GLU A 563 33.61 22.32 -19.19
C GLU A 563 34.96 21.67 -18.97
N GLU A 564 35.72 22.19 -18.00
CA GLU A 564 36.91 21.51 -17.52
C GLU A 564 36.54 20.16 -16.88
N PHE A 565 37.40 19.17 -17.07
CA PHE A 565 37.29 17.92 -16.34
C PHE A 565 37.81 18.10 -14.92
N VAL A 566 36.96 17.80 -13.94
CA VAL A 566 37.34 17.79 -12.52
C VAL A 566 37.65 16.37 -12.10
N ALA A 567 38.90 16.12 -11.72
CA ALA A 567 39.33 14.82 -11.20
C ALA A 567 38.95 14.66 -9.72
N GLY A 568 38.39 13.51 -9.37
CA GLY A 568 38.07 13.16 -7.99
C GLY A 568 36.96 12.11 -7.91
N THR A 569 36.46 11.87 -6.70
CA THR A 569 35.37 10.93 -6.46
C THR A 569 34.05 11.69 -6.34
N GLU A 570 33.01 11.20 -7.01
CA GLU A 570 31.69 11.81 -6.97
C GLU A 570 30.89 11.35 -5.74
N TYR A 571 30.36 12.30 -4.99
CA TYR A 571 29.48 12.07 -3.85
C TYR A 571 28.19 12.87 -4.03
N ARG A 572 27.05 12.22 -3.76
CA ARG A 572 25.73 12.85 -3.75
C ARG A 572 25.29 13.14 -2.32
N PHE A 573 25.07 14.40 -2.02
CA PHE A 573 24.57 14.87 -0.73
C PHE A 573 23.07 15.13 -0.86
N PHE A 574 22.25 14.49 -0.02
CA PHE A 574 20.83 14.82 0.08
C PHE A 574 20.67 15.94 1.10
N ILE A 575 20.19 17.10 0.65
CA ILE A 575 19.90 18.24 1.51
C ILE A 575 18.39 18.35 1.71
N LEU A 576 17.98 18.54 2.97
CA LEU A 576 16.61 18.83 3.36
C LEU A 576 16.62 20.01 4.34
N ASP A 577 15.95 21.10 3.96
CA ASP A 577 15.75 22.29 4.79
C ASP A 577 17.05 22.84 5.39
N GLY A 578 18.05 23.03 4.53
CA GLY A 578 19.36 23.56 4.92
C GLY A 578 20.24 22.59 5.73
N LYS A 579 19.91 21.30 5.76
CA LYS A 579 20.70 20.27 6.44
C LYS A 579 20.98 19.09 5.52
N CYS A 580 22.23 18.60 5.53
CA CYS A 580 22.56 17.34 4.87
C CYS A 580 22.05 16.15 5.69
N GLU A 581 21.17 15.35 5.09
CA GLU A 581 20.53 14.19 5.74
C GLU A 581 21.13 12.85 5.30
N ALA A 582 21.83 12.81 4.17
CA ALA A 582 22.51 11.62 3.68
C ALA A 582 23.64 11.98 2.71
N VAL A 583 24.67 11.16 2.65
CA VAL A 583 25.74 11.24 1.64
C VAL A 583 25.92 9.87 1.00
N LEU A 584 25.92 9.84 -0.33
CA LEU A 584 26.01 8.62 -1.11
C LEU A 584 27.22 8.66 -2.06
N LEU A 585 28.06 7.65 -1.98
CA LEU A 585 29.06 7.36 -3.00
C LEU A 585 28.47 6.38 -4.01
N ARG A 586 28.63 6.69 -5.30
CA ARG A 586 28.26 5.81 -6.40
C ARG A 586 29.50 5.19 -7.02
N VAL A 587 29.54 3.86 -7.11
CA VAL A 587 30.64 3.12 -7.72
C VAL A 587 30.13 2.42 -8.98
N ALA A 588 30.91 2.44 -10.05
CA ALA A 588 30.57 1.74 -11.28
C ALA A 588 30.36 0.24 -11.04
N ALA A 589 29.55 -0.40 -11.90
CA ALA A 589 29.30 -1.84 -11.82
C ALA A 589 30.64 -2.59 -11.77
N ASN A 590 30.78 -3.52 -10.83
CA ASN A 590 32.05 -4.16 -10.50
C ASN A 590 31.86 -5.51 -9.81
N VAL A 591 32.91 -6.32 -9.81
CA VAL A 591 33.03 -7.53 -8.99
C VAL A 591 34.41 -7.62 -8.35
N VAL A 592 34.49 -8.32 -7.20
CA VAL A 592 35.73 -8.58 -6.48
C VAL A 592 36.02 -10.08 -6.50
N GLY A 593 37.21 -10.45 -6.94
CA GLY A 593 37.66 -11.84 -7.01
C GLY A 593 37.67 -12.52 -5.65
N ASP A 594 37.20 -13.76 -5.60
CA ASP A 594 37.34 -14.65 -4.45
C ASP A 594 38.50 -15.66 -4.62
N GLY A 595 39.14 -15.68 -5.80
CA GLY A 595 40.23 -16.57 -6.17
C GLY A 595 39.80 -17.90 -6.78
N SER A 596 38.49 -18.16 -6.92
CA SER A 596 37.95 -19.42 -7.46
C SER A 596 36.87 -19.24 -8.51
N SER A 597 36.00 -18.25 -8.34
CA SER A 597 34.86 -17.98 -9.21
C SER A 597 35.29 -17.11 -10.40
N SER A 598 34.72 -17.40 -11.57
CA SER A 598 34.81 -16.55 -12.75
C SER A 598 34.07 -15.22 -12.55
N ILE A 599 34.41 -14.20 -13.35
CA ILE A 599 33.69 -12.92 -13.34
C ILE A 599 32.18 -13.13 -13.56
N ARG A 600 31.79 -14.05 -14.44
CA ARG A 600 30.39 -14.42 -14.68
C ARG A 600 29.70 -14.93 -13.41
N GLU A 601 30.31 -15.88 -12.72
CA GLU A 601 29.77 -16.44 -11.47
C GLU A 601 29.72 -15.40 -10.35
N LEU A 602 30.71 -14.49 -10.29
CA LEU A 602 30.71 -13.39 -9.34
C LEU A 602 29.58 -12.38 -9.61
N VAL A 603 29.29 -12.09 -10.88
CA VAL A 603 28.14 -11.26 -11.28
C VAL A 603 26.84 -11.95 -10.89
N GLU A 604 26.68 -13.23 -11.20
CA GLU A 604 25.49 -14.01 -10.82
C GLU A 604 25.28 -14.01 -9.31
N LYS A 605 26.35 -14.23 -8.53
CA LYS A 605 26.31 -14.16 -7.06
C LYS A 605 25.94 -12.77 -6.56
N LYS A 606 26.48 -11.70 -7.16
CA LYS A 606 26.14 -10.32 -6.77
C LYS A 606 24.69 -9.96 -7.09
N ASN A 607 24.15 -10.53 -8.17
CA ASN A 607 22.75 -10.38 -8.57
C ASN A 607 21.76 -11.17 -7.70
N GLN A 608 22.22 -12.01 -6.77
CA GLN A 608 21.37 -12.66 -5.76
C GLN A 608 20.99 -11.73 -4.60
N ASP A 609 21.57 -10.53 -4.53
CA ASP A 609 21.17 -9.50 -3.56
C ASP A 609 19.70 -9.12 -3.77
N PRO A 610 18.84 -9.21 -2.73
CA PRO A 610 17.40 -8.90 -2.86
C PRO A 610 17.11 -7.45 -3.23
N LEU A 611 18.07 -6.53 -3.11
CA LEU A 611 17.91 -5.15 -3.56
C LEU A 611 18.10 -5.00 -5.09
N ARG A 612 18.62 -6.03 -5.78
CA ARG A 612 18.82 -6.00 -7.23
C ARG A 612 17.59 -6.52 -7.98
N GLY A 613 17.03 -5.65 -8.81
CA GLY A 613 15.89 -5.96 -9.67
C GLY A 613 16.08 -5.40 -11.08
N ARG A 614 14.96 -5.11 -11.73
CA ARG A 614 14.90 -4.54 -13.08
C ARG A 614 13.98 -3.32 -13.11
N ASP A 615 14.08 -2.57 -14.19
CA ASP A 615 13.14 -1.51 -14.58
C ASP A 615 12.96 -0.43 -13.50
N HIS A 616 14.00 -0.16 -12.70
CA HIS A 616 13.98 0.79 -11.59
C HIS A 616 12.90 0.50 -10.53
N ARG A 617 12.44 -0.76 -10.47
CA ARG A 617 11.49 -1.28 -9.46
C ARG A 617 12.17 -1.83 -8.22
N SER A 618 13.50 -1.76 -8.17
CA SER A 618 14.29 -2.14 -7.00
C SER A 618 15.42 -1.13 -6.80
N PRO A 619 15.98 -1.00 -5.58
CA PRO A 619 16.96 0.04 -5.31
C PRO A 619 18.25 -0.07 -6.12
N LEU A 620 18.61 -1.29 -6.52
CA LEU A 620 19.76 -1.59 -7.35
C LEU A 620 19.31 -2.30 -8.63
N GLU A 621 20.07 -2.13 -9.71
CA GLU A 621 19.85 -2.87 -10.94
C GLU A 621 20.69 -4.14 -11.01
N ILE A 622 20.14 -5.16 -11.67
CA ILE A 622 20.90 -6.35 -12.06
C ILE A 622 22.03 -5.95 -13.01
N ILE A 623 23.22 -6.51 -12.74
CA ILE A 623 24.38 -6.38 -13.60
C ILE A 623 24.24 -7.37 -14.77
N ASN A 624 24.27 -6.86 -16.00
CA ASN A 624 24.24 -7.68 -17.21
C ASN A 624 25.62 -7.65 -17.87
N LEU A 625 26.14 -8.81 -18.31
CA LEU A 625 27.36 -8.86 -19.13
C LEU A 625 27.01 -8.65 -20.61
N GLY A 626 26.55 -7.44 -20.95
CA GLY A 626 26.25 -7.03 -22.32
C GLY A 626 27.49 -6.56 -23.09
N ASP A 627 27.29 -6.10 -24.33
CA ASP A 627 28.40 -5.74 -25.23
C ASP A 627 29.35 -4.69 -24.63
N ILE A 628 28.81 -3.71 -23.89
CA ILE A 628 29.63 -2.65 -23.29
C ILE A 628 30.44 -3.18 -22.10
N GLU A 629 29.85 -4.04 -21.25
CA GLU A 629 30.57 -4.69 -20.16
C GLU A 629 31.66 -5.62 -20.67
N LEU A 630 31.39 -6.37 -21.75
CA LEU A 630 32.37 -7.24 -22.40
C LEU A 630 33.54 -6.42 -22.97
N LEU A 631 33.25 -5.30 -23.62
CA LEU A 631 34.29 -4.38 -24.11
C LEU A 631 35.13 -3.81 -22.96
N MET A 632 34.51 -3.44 -21.85
CA MET A 632 35.20 -2.92 -20.66
C MET A 632 36.12 -3.97 -20.04
N LEU A 633 35.69 -5.24 -20.00
CA LEU A 633 36.52 -6.36 -19.55
C LEU A 633 37.69 -6.60 -20.51
N GLU A 634 37.45 -6.59 -21.82
CA GLU A 634 38.48 -6.78 -22.84
C GLU A 634 39.57 -5.70 -22.74
N GLN A 635 39.20 -4.44 -22.54
CA GLN A 635 40.14 -3.33 -22.32
C GLN A 635 41.02 -3.50 -21.08
N GLN A 636 40.52 -4.21 -20.06
CA GLN A 636 41.28 -4.58 -18.86
C GLN A 636 42.05 -5.89 -19.01
N GLY A 637 41.97 -6.56 -20.16
CA GLY A 637 42.63 -7.85 -20.42
C GLY A 637 41.91 -9.05 -19.80
N TYR A 638 40.61 -8.93 -19.50
CA TYR A 638 39.79 -9.98 -18.90
C TYR A 638 38.71 -10.48 -19.85
N THR A 639 38.20 -11.67 -19.53
CA THR A 639 37.01 -12.27 -20.16
C THR A 639 36.00 -12.63 -19.07
N PRO A 640 34.72 -12.88 -19.40
CA PRO A 640 33.74 -13.35 -18.41
C PRO A 640 34.16 -14.60 -17.63
N ASP A 641 34.98 -15.46 -18.24
CA ASP A 641 35.43 -16.72 -17.67
C ASP A 641 36.75 -16.58 -16.89
N THR A 642 37.32 -15.37 -16.82
CA THR A 642 38.51 -15.08 -16.03
C THR A 642 38.22 -15.22 -14.53
N VAL A 643 39.06 -15.96 -13.80
CA VAL A 643 39.05 -16.02 -12.34
C VAL A 643 39.99 -14.94 -11.79
N LEU A 644 39.42 -13.98 -11.07
CA LEU A 644 40.19 -12.90 -10.47
C LEU A 644 40.90 -13.37 -9.19
N PRO A 645 42.14 -12.92 -8.93
CA PRO A 645 42.79 -13.14 -7.64
C PRO A 645 41.93 -12.64 -6.48
N LYS A 646 42.02 -13.31 -5.34
CA LYS A 646 41.26 -12.93 -4.15
C LYS A 646 41.54 -11.47 -3.75
N GLY A 647 40.49 -10.67 -3.66
CA GLY A 647 40.54 -9.24 -3.31
C GLY A 647 40.83 -8.30 -4.48
N SER A 648 41.06 -8.82 -5.70
CA SER A 648 41.22 -7.99 -6.89
C SER A 648 39.86 -7.55 -7.43
N GLN A 649 39.68 -6.25 -7.66
CA GLN A 649 38.44 -5.68 -8.21
C GLN A 649 38.61 -5.40 -9.71
N THR A 650 37.56 -5.66 -10.50
CA THR A 650 37.44 -5.19 -11.89
C THR A 650 36.12 -4.45 -12.07
N PHE A 651 36.14 -3.44 -12.93
CA PHE A 651 34.96 -2.67 -13.30
C PHE A 651 34.34 -3.20 -14.59
N LEU A 652 33.02 -3.26 -14.63
CA LEU A 652 32.22 -3.68 -15.78
C LEU A 652 31.71 -2.47 -16.55
N ARG A 653 31.69 -1.29 -15.93
CA ARG A 653 31.26 -0.02 -16.55
C ARG A 653 32.26 1.08 -16.23
N GLY A 654 32.31 2.08 -17.11
CA GLY A 654 33.08 3.31 -16.89
C GLY A 654 32.31 4.41 -16.14
N ASN A 655 30.98 4.34 -16.11
CA ASN A 655 30.12 5.28 -15.39
C ASN A 655 29.68 4.71 -14.02
N SER A 656 29.54 5.58 -13.04
CA SER A 656 29.11 5.27 -11.67
C SER A 656 27.57 5.11 -11.53
N ASN A 657 26.85 4.84 -12.61
CA ASN A 657 25.39 4.85 -12.58
C ASN A 657 24.82 3.56 -11.95
N ILE A 658 23.92 3.74 -10.96
CA ILE A 658 23.17 2.63 -10.35
C ILE A 658 22.27 1.95 -11.38
N SER A 659 21.71 2.71 -12.33
CA SER A 659 20.89 2.20 -13.44
C SER A 659 21.61 1.22 -14.36
N THR A 660 22.95 1.16 -14.31
CA THR A 660 23.78 0.23 -15.08
C THR A 660 24.41 -0.85 -14.19
N GLY A 661 23.84 -1.10 -13.01
CA GLY A 661 24.30 -2.11 -12.05
C GLY A 661 25.39 -1.64 -11.09
N GLY A 662 25.61 -0.32 -11.01
CA GLY A 662 26.51 0.29 -10.03
C GLY A 662 26.11 0.04 -8.58
N ASP A 663 27.04 0.31 -7.67
CA ASP A 663 26.85 0.14 -6.23
C ASP A 663 26.61 1.50 -5.56
N SER A 664 25.63 1.54 -4.66
CA SER A 664 25.35 2.66 -3.77
C SER A 664 26.00 2.40 -2.40
N ILE A 665 26.83 3.33 -1.93
CA ILE A 665 27.55 3.21 -0.66
C ILE A 665 27.18 4.41 0.22
N ASP A 666 26.61 4.14 1.39
CA ASP A 666 26.32 5.17 2.39
C ASP A 666 27.63 5.69 2.99
N MET A 667 27.87 6.99 2.80
CA MET A 667 29.04 7.72 3.28
C MET A 667 28.66 8.79 4.33
N THR A 668 27.45 8.75 4.85
CA THR A 668 26.89 9.81 5.70
C THR A 668 27.73 10.04 6.96
N ASP A 669 28.11 8.98 7.67
CA ASP A 669 28.88 9.12 8.92
C ASP A 669 30.38 9.34 8.67
N GLN A 670 30.90 8.87 7.54
CA GLN A 670 32.31 9.00 7.17
C GLN A 670 32.63 10.37 6.56
N MET A 671 31.65 11.03 5.95
CA MET A 671 31.83 12.33 5.33
C MET A 671 31.97 13.43 6.38
N GLY A 672 33.02 14.24 6.26
CA GLY A 672 33.28 15.33 7.20
C GLY A 672 32.16 16.38 7.20
N GLU A 673 31.84 16.91 8.39
CA GLU A 673 30.80 17.94 8.59
C GLU A 673 31.03 19.19 7.74
N SER A 674 32.28 19.51 7.42
CA SER A 674 32.61 20.64 6.54
C SER A 674 32.00 20.50 5.14
N TYR A 675 31.99 19.31 4.55
CA TYR A 675 31.38 19.08 3.24
C TYR A 675 29.86 19.06 3.34
N LYS A 676 29.30 18.47 4.39
CA LYS A 676 27.86 18.47 4.66
C LYS A 676 27.31 19.90 4.77
N GLN A 677 28.01 20.75 5.53
CA GLN A 677 27.65 22.16 5.67
C GLN A 677 27.83 22.90 4.34
N LEU A 678 28.92 22.69 3.62
CA LEU A 678 29.15 23.37 2.34
C LEU A 678 28.08 23.00 1.30
N ALA A 679 27.68 21.72 1.22
CA ALA A 679 26.59 21.27 0.36
C ALA A 679 25.24 21.88 0.79
N ALA A 680 24.97 21.96 2.09
CA ALA A 680 23.78 22.62 2.62
C ALA A 680 23.75 24.12 2.31
N ASP A 681 24.89 24.80 2.38
CA ASP A 681 25.03 26.22 2.03
C ASP A 681 24.79 26.45 0.53
N MET A 682 25.26 25.54 -0.34
CA MET A 682 24.98 25.56 -1.78
C MET A 682 23.49 25.41 -2.08
N ALA A 683 22.82 24.45 -1.45
CA ALA A 683 21.37 24.27 -1.56
C ALA A 683 20.60 25.49 -1.07
N THR A 684 21.02 26.08 0.05
CA THR A 684 20.43 27.29 0.62
C THR A 684 20.61 28.50 -0.31
N ALA A 685 21.78 28.65 -0.94
CA ALA A 685 22.02 29.70 -1.92
C ALA A 685 21.18 29.55 -3.19
N MET A 686 20.86 28.31 -3.57
CA MET A 686 19.89 28.01 -4.62
C MET A 686 18.45 28.28 -4.16
N GLY A 687 18.17 28.27 -2.85
CA GLY A 687 16.83 28.37 -2.30
C GLY A 687 16.03 27.07 -2.40
N ALA A 688 16.73 25.93 -2.50
CA ALA A 688 16.11 24.61 -2.60
C ALA A 688 15.76 24.07 -1.22
N TRP A 689 14.54 23.57 -1.03
CA TRP A 689 14.14 22.96 0.24
C TRP A 689 14.60 21.50 0.31
N ALA A 690 14.34 20.72 -0.74
CA ALA A 690 14.91 19.39 -0.91
C ALA A 690 15.71 19.34 -2.22
N CYS A 691 16.97 18.92 -2.17
CA CYS A 691 17.76 18.70 -3.38
C CYS A 691 18.93 17.72 -3.18
N GLY A 692 19.41 17.16 -4.28
CA GLY A 692 20.64 16.39 -4.34
C GLY A 692 21.79 17.26 -4.85
N VAL A 693 22.82 17.46 -4.04
CA VAL A 693 24.04 18.19 -4.41
C VAL A 693 25.12 17.19 -4.78
N ASP A 694 25.56 17.20 -6.04
CA ASP A 694 26.59 16.30 -6.54
C ASP A 694 27.96 17.01 -6.53
N LEU A 695 28.86 16.54 -5.67
CA LEU A 695 30.21 17.09 -5.50
C LEU A 695 31.26 16.09 -5.99
N ILE A 696 32.25 16.58 -6.74
CA ILE A 696 33.51 15.85 -6.94
C ILE A 696 34.50 16.27 -5.86
N ILE A 697 34.97 15.30 -5.08
CA ILE A 697 35.87 15.48 -3.96
C ILE A 697 37.14 14.63 -4.22
N PRO A 698 38.31 15.24 -4.46
CA PRO A 698 39.55 14.49 -4.68
C PRO A 698 40.02 13.74 -3.44
N ASP A 699 39.83 14.33 -2.25
CA ASP A 699 40.24 13.78 -0.97
C ASP A 699 39.28 14.21 0.14
N TYR A 700 38.33 13.33 0.47
CA TYR A 700 37.28 13.60 1.46
C TYR A 700 37.82 13.66 2.91
N THR A 701 39.09 13.31 3.14
CA THR A 701 39.72 13.40 4.47
C THR A 701 40.15 14.82 4.83
N LYS A 702 40.26 15.71 3.84
CA LYS A 702 40.57 17.12 4.04
C LYS A 702 39.29 17.90 4.36
N PRO A 703 39.36 18.92 5.24
CA PRO A 703 38.21 19.79 5.49
C PRO A 703 37.94 20.68 4.27
N ALA A 704 36.70 21.16 4.17
CA ALA A 704 36.27 22.09 3.14
C ALA A 704 35.77 23.41 3.77
N SER A 705 35.96 24.52 3.06
CA SER A 705 35.30 25.78 3.38
C SER A 705 35.03 26.52 2.08
N LYS A 706 34.29 27.63 2.13
CA LYS A 706 34.06 28.43 0.94
C LYS A 706 35.35 29.00 0.34
N GLU A 707 36.33 29.31 1.18
CA GLU A 707 37.65 29.82 0.80
C GLU A 707 38.59 28.72 0.30
N LEU A 708 38.47 27.52 0.86
CA LEU A 708 39.22 26.34 0.44
C LEU A 708 38.26 25.16 0.23
N PRO A 709 37.57 25.10 -0.92
CA PRO A 709 36.46 24.16 -1.06
C PRO A 709 36.87 22.70 -1.08
N ASN A 710 38.08 22.38 -1.61
CA ASN A 710 38.55 20.99 -1.78
C ASN A 710 37.53 20.07 -2.49
N CYS A 711 36.58 20.66 -3.21
CA CYS A 711 35.56 19.99 -4.00
C CYS A 711 35.10 20.92 -5.13
N THR A 712 34.36 20.35 -6.07
CA THR A 712 33.65 21.12 -7.09
C THR A 712 32.22 20.63 -7.20
N CYS A 713 31.27 21.56 -7.22
CA CYS A 713 29.86 21.25 -7.38
C CYS A 713 29.53 21.05 -8.85
N ILE A 714 29.12 19.83 -9.22
CA ILE A 714 28.85 19.45 -10.60
C ILE A 714 27.40 19.75 -10.98
N GLU A 715 26.46 19.46 -10.07
CA GLU A 715 25.03 19.54 -10.32
C GLU A 715 24.23 19.66 -9.01
N LEU A 716 23.10 20.37 -9.08
CA LEU A 716 22.03 20.32 -8.07
C LEU A 716 20.77 19.73 -8.72
N ASN A 717 20.26 18.66 -8.15
CA ASN A 717 19.08 17.94 -8.62
C ASN A 717 17.87 18.32 -7.75
N PHE A 718 16.81 18.84 -8.36
CA PHE A 718 15.59 19.24 -7.63
C PHE A 718 14.67 18.08 -7.26
N ASN A 719 14.80 16.93 -7.93
CA ASN A 719 14.07 15.71 -7.61
C ASN A 719 15.05 14.55 -7.35
N PRO A 720 15.77 14.58 -6.22
CA PRO A 720 16.71 13.53 -5.86
C PRO A 720 15.99 12.21 -5.50
N ALA A 721 16.39 11.12 -6.15
CA ALA A 721 15.89 9.77 -5.83
C ALA A 721 16.24 9.38 -4.38
N MET A 722 15.23 9.34 -3.50
CA MET A 722 15.41 9.11 -2.06
C MET A 722 15.75 7.66 -1.73
N TYR A 723 15.19 6.71 -2.47
CA TYR A 723 15.39 5.29 -2.23
C TYR A 723 16.85 4.86 -2.36
N LEU A 724 17.65 5.56 -3.18
CA LEU A 724 19.08 5.31 -3.33
C LEU A 724 19.87 5.58 -2.05
N HIS A 725 19.41 6.52 -1.23
CA HIS A 725 20.00 6.82 0.07
C HIS A 725 19.51 5.88 1.16
N ALA A 726 18.27 5.39 1.07
CA ALA A 726 17.67 4.52 2.08
C ALA A 726 18.14 3.06 1.96
N TYR A 727 18.28 2.55 0.73
CA TYR A 727 18.64 1.17 0.46
C TYR A 727 19.97 1.13 -0.30
N THR A 728 21.06 0.99 0.46
CA THR A 728 22.42 0.99 -0.08
C THR A 728 22.98 -0.43 -0.21
N TYR A 729 23.84 -0.66 -1.21
CA TYR A 729 24.57 -1.92 -1.33
C TYR A 729 25.58 -2.11 -0.18
N VAL A 730 26.22 -1.01 0.26
CA VAL A 730 27.12 -1.01 1.42
C VAL A 730 26.77 0.15 2.34
N GLY A 731 26.68 -0.15 3.63
CA GLY A 731 26.39 0.84 4.67
C GLY A 731 24.95 0.72 5.20
N PRO A 732 24.62 1.49 6.25
CA PRO A 732 23.32 1.38 6.90
C PRO A 732 22.17 2.00 6.09
N GLY A 733 22.47 2.96 5.21
CA GLY A 733 21.47 3.75 4.51
C GLY A 733 20.79 4.76 5.44
N GLN A 734 20.11 5.74 4.85
CA GLN A 734 19.46 6.85 5.56
C GLN A 734 18.00 6.98 5.11
N ARG A 735 17.06 6.83 6.05
CA ARG A 735 15.64 7.05 5.78
C ARG A 735 15.33 8.55 5.76
N ILE A 736 14.93 9.06 4.61
CA ILE A 736 14.68 10.49 4.36
C ILE A 736 13.18 10.82 4.47
N THR A 737 12.32 9.95 3.96
CA THR A 737 10.87 10.19 3.84
C THR A 737 10.16 10.54 5.15
N PRO A 738 10.46 9.94 6.32
CA PRO A 738 9.84 10.38 7.58
C PRO A 738 10.25 11.81 7.98
N LYS A 739 11.47 12.24 7.60
CA LYS A 739 11.97 13.59 7.91
C LYS A 739 11.26 14.65 7.07
N ILE A 740 10.94 14.33 5.82
CA ILE A 740 10.12 15.18 4.92
C ILE A 740 8.73 15.34 5.53
N LEU A 741 8.05 14.23 5.84
CA LEU A 741 6.68 14.27 6.34
C LEU A 741 6.56 15.04 7.66
N ARG A 742 7.48 14.88 8.62
CA ARG A 742 7.48 15.67 9.87
C ARG A 742 7.72 17.16 9.66
N LYS A 743 8.44 17.55 8.61
CA LYS A 743 8.64 18.98 8.28
C LYS A 743 7.43 19.58 7.56
N LEU A 744 6.67 18.75 6.84
CA LEU A 744 5.41 19.15 6.23
C LEU A 744 4.30 19.23 7.28
N PHE A 745 4.16 18.20 8.12
CA PHE A 745 3.14 18.06 9.17
C PHE A 745 3.81 18.09 10.55
N GLY A 746 4.19 19.29 11.03
CA GLY A 746 4.89 19.44 12.32
C GLY A 746 3.99 19.21 13.55
N GLU A 747 2.69 19.09 13.34
CA GLU A 747 1.67 18.82 14.35
C GLU A 747 1.50 17.33 14.69
N ILE A 748 2.11 16.43 13.91
CA ILE A 748 2.09 14.97 14.08
C ILE A 748 3.50 14.48 14.44
#